data_AF-A0A2G2AB08-F1
#
_entry.id   AF-A0A2G2AB08-F1
#
_cell.length_a   1.000
_cell.length_b   1.000
_cell.length_c   1.000
_cell.angle_alpha   90.00
_cell.angle_beta   90.00
_cell.angle_gamma   90.00
#
_symmetry.space_group_name_H-M   'P 1'
#
loop_
_entity.id
_entity.type
_entity.pdbx_description
1 polymer ?
#
loop_
_entity_poly.entity_id
_entity_poly.type
_entity_poly.pdbx_seq_one_letter_code
_entity_poly.pdbx_strand_id
1 'polypeptide(L)'
;MVALTYTVAFEGVEARQVEVQCAISPGMPAFSIVGLPDKAVSEARERVRAALTAMAIALPSKRITINMSPADLPKEGSHYDLPIAVALLAALDIIPQDKAQETLALGELSLDGTLVSVVGALPAAMAAASEDRTLLCPQTCGAEAAWVGAANVIGARSLADVVRHFTGQSVIAPAQPGEVTRPTHARDLRDVKGQERAKRALEIAAAGRHHLLMVGSPGSGKSMLAARLAGILPPLDPAEALETSMIHSLSGLLDEGGISRERPFREPHHTASMAAIVGGGLNGPALALALAQSGFRVTVIDALPLDTRKDPGFDGRAYALALASQRLLKNLGVWGGVADHAQPMLEIKVTDGRAGEGPSPWMLHFDHAEIEEGPMGFMVEDRHLRRTFLDALTTDDRITQLAGETVVAQAVDAAGVTVTLASGKTLTAALLIGSDGRRSGTAQRAGITRTGWGYGQTGVVCAVNHEKPHGGIAHQFFMPHGPLAILPLTGNRSSIVWSETDARATTLTAMDDAAFLNALRPAFGSFLGEISLAGARFSYPLNLTLADHFIADRVALVGDAAHGMHPIAGQGLNAGLRDVAALAEVLSNARARGEDIGSAQVMQRYQQWRRFDTATLAVATDTFNRLFSNDNPALRTLRDIGMGLVNAIPSARRSFIREAAGLGGDLPRLMKT
;
A
#
# COMPACT_ATOMS: atom_id res chain seq x y z
N MET A 1 3.60 33.35 31.20
CA MET A 1 2.22 33.63 30.75
C MET A 1 1.92 32.68 29.62
N VAL A 2 0.76 32.03 29.63
CA VAL A 2 0.36 31.05 28.61
C VAL A 2 -0.84 31.66 27.89
N ALA A 3 -0.75 31.84 26.57
CA ALA A 3 -1.88 32.24 25.77
C ALA A 3 -2.69 31.02 25.34
N LEU A 4 -3.98 31.22 25.17
CA LEU A 4 -4.95 30.14 25.02
C LEU A 4 -5.88 30.40 23.84
N THR A 5 -6.10 29.38 23.02
CA THR A 5 -7.18 29.33 22.02
C THR A 5 -7.65 27.89 21.85
N TYR A 6 -8.66 27.67 21.02
CA TYR A 6 -9.29 26.36 20.85
C TYR A 6 -9.31 25.96 19.38
N THR A 7 -9.33 24.66 19.14
CA THR A 7 -9.55 24.05 17.82
C THR A 7 -10.27 22.72 18.00
N VAL A 8 -10.35 21.90 16.96
CA VAL A 8 -10.96 20.57 17.00
C VAL A 8 -10.06 19.52 16.36
N ALA A 9 -10.13 18.31 16.91
CA ALA A 9 -9.73 17.07 16.25
C ALA A 9 -11.00 16.33 15.81
N PHE A 10 -10.93 15.64 14.67
CA PHE A 10 -12.07 14.91 14.12
C PHE A 10 -11.96 13.42 14.45
N GLU A 11 -12.98 12.88 15.11
CA GLU A 11 -13.13 11.44 15.40
C GLU A 11 -14.40 10.95 14.68
N GLY A 12 -14.22 10.45 13.45
CA GLY A 12 -15.35 10.23 12.56
C GLY A 12 -16.07 11.55 12.25
N VAL A 13 -17.37 11.61 12.51
CA VAL A 13 -18.17 12.84 12.35
C VAL A 13 -18.12 13.77 13.56
N GLU A 14 -17.57 13.33 14.68
CA GLU A 14 -17.52 14.11 15.91
C GLU A 14 -16.31 15.05 15.92
N ALA A 15 -16.57 16.33 16.22
CA ALA A 15 -15.53 17.33 16.44
C ALA A 15 -15.22 17.40 17.95
N ARG A 16 -14.07 16.86 18.35
CA ARG A 16 -13.58 16.85 19.72
C ARG A 16 -12.73 18.09 19.96
N GLN A 17 -13.07 18.86 20.98
CA GLN A 17 -12.35 20.09 21.30
C GLN A 17 -10.89 19.80 21.65
N VAL A 18 -10.00 20.64 21.12
CA VAL A 18 -8.57 20.64 21.43
C VAL A 18 -8.18 22.03 21.92
N GLU A 19 -7.59 22.07 23.11
CA GLU A 19 -7.04 23.28 23.69
C GLU A 19 -5.63 23.53 23.13
N VAL A 20 -5.38 24.71 22.56
CA VAL A 20 -4.08 25.09 22.01
C VAL A 20 -3.45 26.16 22.90
N GLN A 21 -2.44 25.74 23.65
CA GLN A 21 -1.72 26.58 24.60
C GLN A 21 -0.38 27.01 24.01
N CYS A 22 -0.07 28.30 24.06
CA CYS A 22 1.24 28.83 23.67
C CYS A 22 1.97 29.42 24.88
N ALA A 23 3.16 28.89 25.18
CA ALA A 23 4.04 29.39 26.22
C ALA A 23 5.37 29.88 25.61
N ILE A 24 5.76 31.10 25.96
CA ILE A 24 7.06 31.68 25.61
C ILE A 24 7.92 31.73 26.88
N SER A 25 9.05 31.03 26.87
CA SER A 25 9.94 30.88 28.02
C SER A 25 11.38 31.32 27.70
N PRO A 26 12.14 31.82 28.69
CA PRO A 26 13.57 32.09 28.51
C PRO A 26 14.35 30.82 28.15
N GLY A 27 15.32 30.92 27.25
CA GLY A 27 16.16 29.80 26.83
C GLY A 27 16.61 29.93 25.37
N MET A 28 17.31 28.90 24.88
CA MET A 28 17.73 28.84 23.48
C MET A 28 16.51 28.88 22.54
N PRO A 29 16.56 29.62 21.43
CA PRO A 29 15.46 29.70 20.46
C PRO A 29 15.05 28.31 19.97
N ALA A 30 13.80 27.96 20.20
CA ALA A 30 13.22 26.69 19.75
C ALA A 30 11.70 26.85 19.58
N PHE A 31 11.14 26.16 18.59
CA PHE A 31 9.69 26.07 18.38
C PHE A 31 9.30 24.59 18.42
N SER A 32 8.66 24.18 19.52
CA SER A 32 8.18 22.80 19.72
C SER A 32 6.65 22.74 19.77
N ILE A 33 6.09 21.71 19.14
CA ILE A 33 4.66 21.36 19.19
C ILE A 33 4.57 20.01 19.90
N VAL A 34 3.70 19.88 20.91
CA VAL A 34 3.51 18.66 21.71
C VAL A 34 2.03 18.35 21.88
N GLY A 35 1.70 17.09 22.18
CA GLY A 35 0.32 16.60 22.33
C GLY A 35 -0.15 15.69 21.18
N LEU A 36 0.69 14.72 20.78
CA LEU A 36 0.46 13.78 19.66
C LEU A 36 0.19 14.42 18.28
N PRO A 37 1.06 15.34 17.80
CA PRO A 37 0.96 15.84 16.43
C PRO A 37 1.42 14.79 15.42
N ASP A 38 0.72 14.69 14.29
CA ASP A 38 1.22 14.02 13.10
C ASP A 38 2.34 14.85 12.41
N LYS A 39 2.78 14.38 11.25
CA LYS A 39 3.81 15.09 10.48
C LYS A 39 3.30 16.44 9.96
N ALA A 40 2.07 16.52 9.47
CA ALA A 40 1.50 17.76 8.93
C ALA A 40 1.41 18.85 10.01
N VAL A 41 0.92 18.49 11.21
CA VAL A 41 0.84 19.37 12.37
C VAL A 41 2.23 19.74 12.88
N SER A 42 3.19 18.83 12.86
CA SER A 42 4.59 19.13 13.22
C SER A 42 5.22 20.15 12.26
N GLU A 43 4.87 20.10 10.98
CA GLU A 43 5.33 21.04 9.94
C GLU A 43 4.65 22.42 10.03
N ALA A 44 3.54 22.54 10.77
CA ALA A 44 2.85 23.82 11.01
C ALA A 44 3.79 24.89 11.57
N ARG A 45 4.80 24.49 12.36
CA ARG A 45 5.81 25.40 12.91
C ARG A 45 6.56 26.19 11.83
N GLU A 46 6.83 25.57 10.67
CA GLU A 46 7.55 26.20 9.57
C GLU A 46 6.61 27.10 8.77
N ARG A 47 5.37 26.65 8.51
CA ARG A 47 4.35 27.44 7.81
C ARG A 47 3.94 28.68 8.59
N VAL A 48 3.67 28.55 9.88
CA VAL A 48 3.37 29.68 10.78
C VAL A 48 4.53 30.67 10.84
N ARG A 49 5.78 30.18 10.93
CA ARG A 49 6.97 31.04 10.90
C ARG A 49 7.08 31.82 9.59
N ALA A 50 6.89 31.16 8.45
CA ALA A 50 6.93 31.80 7.14
C ALA A 50 5.83 32.86 7.01
N ALA A 51 4.60 32.54 7.40
CA ALA A 51 3.46 33.47 7.36
C ALA A 51 3.70 34.71 8.23
N LEU A 52 4.20 34.55 9.46
CA LEU A 52 4.54 35.68 10.32
C LEU A 52 5.68 36.53 9.73
N THR A 53 6.68 35.89 9.12
CA THR A 53 7.77 36.61 8.45
C THR A 53 7.25 37.42 7.26
N ALA A 54 6.33 36.87 6.47
CA ALA A 54 5.68 37.58 5.36
C ALA A 54 4.88 38.80 5.83
N MET A 55 4.34 38.75 7.04
CA MET A 55 3.67 39.88 7.71
C MET A 55 4.63 40.85 8.43
N ALA A 56 5.94 40.68 8.27
CA ALA A 56 6.98 41.43 8.99
C ALA A 56 6.87 41.33 10.54
N ILE A 57 6.30 40.24 11.05
CA ILE A 57 6.24 39.93 12.48
C ILE A 57 7.44 39.07 12.84
N ALA A 58 8.39 39.65 13.59
CA ALA A 58 9.58 38.95 14.05
C ALA A 58 9.25 38.01 15.23
N LEU A 59 9.67 36.74 15.13
CA LEU A 59 9.60 35.80 16.24
C LEU A 59 10.66 36.14 17.30
N PRO A 60 10.34 36.03 18.60
CA PRO A 60 11.31 36.29 19.66
C PRO A 60 12.40 35.23 19.67
N SER A 61 13.62 35.62 20.04
CA SER A 61 14.76 34.72 20.32
C SER A 61 14.60 33.99 21.66
N LYS A 62 13.44 33.35 21.86
CA LYS A 62 13.03 32.62 23.07
C LYS A 62 12.50 31.23 22.70
N ARG A 63 12.27 30.39 23.70
CA ARG A 63 11.66 29.06 23.49
C ARG A 63 10.14 29.18 23.44
N ILE A 64 9.56 28.85 22.29
CA ILE A 64 8.12 28.80 22.02
C ILE A 64 7.67 27.33 22.12
N THR A 65 6.69 27.07 22.98
CA THR A 65 6.09 25.74 23.12
C THR A 65 4.59 25.84 22.87
N ILE A 66 4.11 25.08 21.89
CA ILE A 66 2.70 24.84 21.65
C ILE A 66 2.34 23.49 22.26
N ASN A 67 1.40 23.49 23.21
CA ASN A 67 0.85 22.28 23.80
C ASN A 67 -0.61 22.11 23.38
N MET A 68 -0.96 20.92 22.90
CA MET A 68 -2.32 20.60 22.47
C MET A 68 -2.95 19.54 23.38
N SER A 69 -4.00 19.93 24.10
CA SER A 69 -4.70 19.09 25.08
C SER A 69 -6.07 18.67 24.53
N PRO A 70 -6.56 17.43 24.78
CA PRO A 70 -5.98 16.40 25.65
C PRO A 70 -4.87 15.61 24.94
N ALA A 71 -3.84 15.18 25.68
CA ALA A 71 -2.61 14.63 25.09
C ALA A 71 -2.75 13.20 24.51
N ASP A 72 -3.86 12.52 24.77
CA ASP A 72 -4.20 11.17 24.31
C ASP A 72 -4.95 11.15 22.96
N LEU A 73 -5.46 12.30 22.52
CA LEU A 73 -6.14 12.46 21.24
C LEU A 73 -5.13 12.79 20.12
N PRO A 74 -5.04 12.01 19.02
CA PRO A 74 -4.19 12.34 17.88
C PRO A 74 -4.59 13.66 17.19
N LYS A 75 -3.62 14.49 16.83
CA LYS A 75 -3.83 15.73 16.06
C LYS A 75 -3.32 15.52 14.65
N GLU A 76 -4.26 15.37 13.71
CA GLU A 76 -3.98 15.05 12.31
C GLU A 76 -4.58 16.12 11.38
N GLY A 77 -3.82 16.52 10.36
CA GLY A 77 -4.27 17.48 9.34
C GLY A 77 -3.60 18.85 9.42
N SER A 78 -3.77 19.64 8.36
CA SER A 78 -3.16 20.97 8.20
C SER A 78 -3.97 22.11 8.84
N HIS A 79 -5.20 21.85 9.27
CA HIS A 79 -6.10 22.86 9.84
C HIS A 79 -5.66 23.43 11.20
N TYR A 80 -4.59 22.87 11.78
CA TYR A 80 -3.98 23.36 13.02
C TYR A 80 -3.08 24.59 12.80
N ASP A 81 -2.75 24.96 11.57
CA ASP A 81 -1.87 26.10 11.31
C ASP A 81 -2.44 27.41 11.87
N LEU A 82 -3.72 27.69 11.61
CA LEU A 82 -4.40 28.89 12.10
C LEU A 82 -4.51 28.96 13.63
N PRO A 83 -5.01 27.95 14.37
CA PRO A 83 -5.07 28.02 15.83
C PRO A 83 -3.67 28.14 16.47
N ILE A 84 -2.65 27.52 15.89
CA ILE A 84 -1.26 27.71 16.34
C ILE A 84 -0.81 29.16 16.15
N ALA A 85 -1.09 29.76 14.99
CA ALA A 85 -0.78 31.16 14.73
C ALA A 85 -1.53 32.11 15.67
N VAL A 86 -2.81 31.87 15.94
CA VAL A 86 -3.63 32.67 16.87
C VAL A 86 -3.08 32.59 18.30
N ALA A 87 -2.77 31.39 18.80
CA ALA A 87 -2.19 31.22 20.13
C ALA A 87 -0.84 31.95 20.25
N LEU A 88 -0.01 31.88 19.21
CA LEU A 88 1.29 32.54 19.18
C LEU A 88 1.16 34.08 19.11
N LEU A 89 0.27 34.61 18.27
CA LEU A 89 0.00 36.05 18.19
C LEU A 89 -0.51 36.60 19.52
N ALA A 90 -1.34 35.85 20.23
CA ALA A 90 -1.83 36.20 21.56
C ALA A 90 -0.70 36.16 22.61
N ALA A 91 0.20 35.17 22.55
CA ALA A 91 1.36 35.09 23.43
C ALA A 91 2.40 36.19 23.19
N LEU A 92 2.38 36.81 22.00
CA LEU A 92 3.19 37.98 21.63
C LEU A 92 2.48 39.31 21.92
N ASP A 93 1.28 39.29 22.51
CA ASP A 93 0.43 40.45 22.77
C ASP A 93 0.10 41.28 21.51
N ILE A 94 0.12 40.63 20.33
CA ILE A 94 -0.27 41.25 19.04
C ILE A 94 -1.80 41.26 18.90
N ILE A 95 -2.45 40.22 19.40
CA ILE A 95 -3.91 40.16 19.53
C ILE A 95 -4.30 40.00 21.00
N PRO A 96 -5.49 40.50 21.42
CA PRO A 96 -5.95 40.36 22.79
C PRO A 96 -6.13 38.89 23.20
N GLN A 97 -5.60 38.50 24.37
CA GLN A 97 -5.65 37.12 24.86
C GLN A 97 -7.07 36.65 25.18
N ASP A 98 -7.93 37.54 25.67
CA ASP A 98 -9.37 37.29 25.89
C ASP A 98 -10.07 36.92 24.58
N LYS A 99 -9.79 37.65 23.50
CA LYS A 99 -10.37 37.37 22.17
C LYS A 99 -9.89 36.05 21.60
N ALA A 100 -8.62 35.71 21.77
CA ALA A 100 -8.07 34.42 21.36
C ALA A 100 -8.72 33.26 22.15
N GLN A 101 -8.98 33.46 23.44
CA GLN A 101 -9.63 32.48 24.31
C GLN A 101 -11.12 32.29 24.00
N GLU A 102 -11.82 33.32 23.51
CA GLU A 102 -13.22 33.25 23.06
C GLU A 102 -13.39 32.60 21.66
N THR A 103 -12.29 32.24 21.01
CA THR A 103 -12.26 31.78 19.62
C THR A 103 -11.90 30.29 19.51
N LEU A 104 -12.66 29.58 18.68
CA LEU A 104 -12.29 28.28 18.12
C LEU A 104 -11.78 28.52 16.69
N ALA A 105 -10.52 28.21 16.42
CA ALA A 105 -9.89 28.46 15.14
C ALA A 105 -9.62 27.16 14.36
N LEU A 106 -9.85 27.20 13.05
CA LEU A 106 -9.67 26.08 12.12
C LEU A 106 -9.17 26.62 10.79
N GLY A 107 -8.01 26.22 10.28
CA GLY A 107 -7.55 26.67 8.96
C GLY A 107 -6.09 26.32 8.65
N GLU A 108 -5.79 26.16 7.37
CA GLU A 108 -4.45 25.93 6.85
C GLU A 108 -3.82 27.26 6.40
N LEU A 109 -2.52 27.44 6.63
CA LEU A 109 -1.78 28.63 6.23
C LEU A 109 -0.82 28.34 5.08
N SER A 110 -0.95 29.11 4.00
CA SER A 110 0.12 29.26 3.01
C SER A 110 1.31 30.02 3.60
N LEU A 111 2.49 29.87 2.97
CA LEU A 111 3.73 30.52 3.42
C LEU A 111 3.67 32.06 3.38
N ASP A 112 2.75 32.63 2.60
CA ASP A 112 2.48 34.07 2.50
C ASP A 112 1.44 34.58 3.51
N GLY A 113 0.87 33.69 4.33
CA GLY A 113 -0.17 34.01 5.29
C GLY A 113 -1.60 33.97 4.74
N THR A 114 -1.82 33.55 3.50
CA THR A 114 -3.16 33.29 2.94
C THR A 114 -3.79 32.07 3.62
N LEU A 115 -5.09 32.13 3.90
CA LEU A 115 -5.86 31.01 4.47
C LEU A 115 -6.43 30.12 3.37
N VAL A 116 -6.14 28.83 3.46
CA VAL A 116 -6.60 27.79 2.52
C VAL A 116 -7.80 27.05 3.12
N SER A 117 -8.74 26.66 2.26
CA SER A 117 -9.92 25.87 2.66
C SER A 117 -9.51 24.57 3.33
N VAL A 118 -10.24 24.20 4.38
CA VAL A 118 -10.04 22.97 5.14
C VAL A 118 -11.34 22.20 5.25
N VAL A 119 -11.23 20.88 5.46
CA VAL A 119 -12.38 20.01 5.71
C VAL A 119 -12.91 20.17 7.13
N GLY A 120 -14.19 19.87 7.33
CA GLY A 120 -14.80 19.80 8.67
C GLY A 120 -15.14 21.15 9.30
N ALA A 121 -15.31 22.23 8.52
CA ALA A 121 -15.67 23.53 9.08
C ALA A 121 -17.09 23.54 9.67
N LEU A 122 -18.02 22.77 9.09
CA LEU A 122 -19.37 22.60 9.65
C LEU A 122 -19.36 21.87 11.02
N PRO A 123 -18.75 20.68 11.20
CA PRO A 123 -18.58 20.08 12.53
C PRO A 123 -17.83 20.98 13.52
N ALA A 124 -16.82 21.72 13.07
CA ALA A 124 -16.11 22.69 13.93
C ALA A 124 -17.03 23.84 14.39
N ALA A 125 -17.95 24.31 13.53
CA ALA A 125 -18.96 25.30 13.89
C ALA A 125 -19.95 24.77 14.93
N MET A 126 -20.32 23.49 14.84
CA MET A 126 -21.17 22.85 15.86
C MET A 126 -20.47 22.78 17.21
N ALA A 127 -19.18 22.41 17.23
CA ALA A 127 -18.38 22.41 18.45
C ALA A 127 -18.17 23.82 19.02
N ALA A 128 -18.03 24.84 18.15
CA ALA A 128 -17.96 26.23 18.58
C ALA A 128 -19.29 26.67 19.22
N ALA A 129 -20.44 26.30 18.63
CA ALA A 129 -21.76 26.60 19.16
C ALA A 129 -22.02 25.94 20.52
N SER A 130 -21.64 24.67 20.71
CA SER A 130 -21.86 23.97 21.98
C SER A 130 -21.08 24.55 23.16
N GLU A 131 -20.01 25.28 22.85
CA GLU A 131 -19.07 25.87 23.80
C GLU A 131 -19.22 27.40 23.91
N ASP A 132 -20.23 27.99 23.26
CA ASP A 132 -20.46 29.43 23.17
C ASP A 132 -19.24 30.23 22.66
N ARG A 133 -18.53 29.69 21.66
CA ARG A 133 -17.32 30.29 21.05
C ARG A 133 -17.60 30.81 19.65
N THR A 134 -16.81 31.82 19.24
CA THR A 134 -16.76 32.24 17.83
C THR A 134 -15.91 31.27 17.03
N LEU A 135 -16.39 30.80 15.88
CA LEU A 135 -15.56 30.05 14.92
C LEU A 135 -14.79 31.02 14.03
N LEU A 136 -13.48 30.85 13.95
CA LEU A 136 -12.62 31.51 12.98
C LEU A 136 -12.14 30.49 11.94
N CYS A 137 -12.48 30.70 10.67
CA CYS A 137 -12.13 29.78 9.58
C CYS A 137 -11.71 30.52 8.29
N PRO A 138 -11.17 29.83 7.28
CA PRO A 138 -11.01 30.38 5.94
C PRO A 138 -12.34 30.92 5.40
N GLN A 139 -12.29 32.02 4.64
CA GLN A 139 -13.48 32.65 4.07
C GLN A 139 -14.30 31.67 3.22
N THR A 140 -13.63 30.78 2.47
CA THR A 140 -14.26 29.77 1.62
C THR A 140 -15.06 28.73 2.39
N CYS A 141 -14.70 28.47 3.65
CA CYS A 141 -15.42 27.56 4.56
C CYS A 141 -16.57 28.26 5.31
N GLY A 142 -16.65 29.59 5.26
CA GLY A 142 -17.56 30.36 6.10
C GLY A 142 -19.04 30.08 5.80
N ALA A 143 -19.39 29.90 4.53
CA ALA A 143 -20.78 29.68 4.12
C ALA A 143 -21.33 28.32 4.60
N GLU A 144 -20.50 27.28 4.69
CA GLU A 144 -20.94 25.97 5.20
C GLU A 144 -21.06 26.02 6.72
N ALA A 145 -20.09 26.63 7.40
CA ALA A 145 -20.06 26.73 8.85
C ALA A 145 -21.22 27.58 9.40
N ALA A 146 -21.62 28.63 8.67
CA ALA A 146 -22.70 29.53 9.07
C ALA A 146 -24.09 28.84 9.17
N TRP A 147 -24.25 27.64 8.60
CA TRP A 147 -25.51 26.89 8.70
C TRP A 147 -25.88 26.44 10.10
N VAL A 148 -24.91 26.33 11.01
CA VAL A 148 -25.19 25.97 12.41
C VAL A 148 -26.11 27.00 13.07
N GLY A 149 -26.04 28.26 12.64
CA GLY A 149 -26.90 29.37 13.09
C GLY A 149 -26.67 29.82 14.54
N ALA A 150 -26.25 28.91 15.41
CA ALA A 150 -25.96 29.14 16.83
C ALA A 150 -24.52 29.61 17.10
N ALA A 151 -23.58 29.36 16.19
CA ALA A 151 -22.22 29.88 16.28
C ALA A 151 -22.06 31.17 15.47
N ASN A 152 -21.35 32.14 16.05
CA ASN A 152 -20.83 33.28 15.28
C ASN A 152 -19.64 32.80 14.44
N VAL A 153 -19.73 32.89 13.10
CA VAL A 153 -18.69 32.39 12.18
C VAL A 153 -17.99 33.56 11.50
N ILE A 154 -16.67 33.64 11.65
CA ILE A 154 -15.81 34.66 11.04
C ILE A 154 -14.93 34.00 9.97
N GLY A 155 -15.17 34.34 8.71
CA GLY A 155 -14.41 33.85 7.56
C GLY A 155 -13.31 34.82 7.13
N ALA A 156 -12.04 34.50 7.36
CA ALA A 156 -10.90 35.35 7.00
C ALA A 156 -10.18 34.84 5.74
N ARG A 157 -9.59 35.73 4.92
CA ARG A 157 -8.81 35.34 3.73
C ARG A 157 -7.33 35.13 4.04
N SER A 158 -6.83 35.72 5.11
CA SER A 158 -5.42 35.69 5.48
C SER A 158 -5.23 35.93 6.97
N LEU A 159 -4.07 35.53 7.49
CA LEU A 159 -3.66 35.82 8.87
C LEU A 159 -3.61 37.34 9.15
N ALA A 160 -3.32 38.16 8.13
CA ALA A 160 -3.38 39.61 8.24
C ALA A 160 -4.80 40.16 8.41
N ASP A 161 -5.82 39.53 7.81
CA ASP A 161 -7.22 39.85 8.07
C ASP A 161 -7.59 39.51 9.53
N VAL A 162 -7.10 38.37 10.05
CA VAL A 162 -7.32 37.93 11.43
C VAL A 162 -6.76 38.94 12.45
N VAL A 163 -5.51 39.38 12.28
CA VAL A 163 -4.90 40.40 13.16
C VAL A 163 -5.69 41.71 13.12
N ARG A 164 -6.07 42.18 11.93
CA ARG A 164 -6.86 43.41 11.78
C ARG A 164 -8.25 43.31 12.40
N HIS A 165 -8.86 42.14 12.37
CA HIS A 165 -10.14 41.89 13.03
C HIS A 165 -10.00 41.99 14.56
N PHE A 166 -9.06 41.26 15.16
CA PHE A 166 -8.90 41.22 16.61
C PHE A 166 -8.34 42.52 17.22
N THR A 167 -7.59 43.30 16.45
CA THR A 167 -7.10 44.63 16.87
C THR A 167 -8.12 45.75 16.64
N GLY A 168 -9.28 45.45 16.04
CA GLY A 168 -10.32 46.42 15.74
C GLY A 168 -10.03 47.34 14.54
N GLN A 169 -8.94 47.11 13.80
CA GLN A 169 -8.57 47.91 12.62
C GLN A 169 -9.52 47.67 11.44
N SER A 170 -10.00 46.44 11.26
CA SER A 170 -10.94 46.08 10.21
C SER A 170 -11.77 44.86 10.65
N VAL A 171 -12.98 45.10 11.13
CA VAL A 171 -13.86 44.04 11.61
C VAL A 171 -14.46 43.27 10.43
N ILE A 172 -14.26 41.94 10.41
CA ILE A 172 -14.89 41.03 9.46
C ILE A 172 -16.34 40.79 9.88
N ALA A 173 -17.29 40.90 8.94
CA ALA A 173 -18.69 40.59 9.19
C ALA A 173 -18.91 39.07 9.33
N PRO A 174 -19.86 38.61 10.16
CA PRO A 174 -20.20 37.20 10.27
C PRO A 174 -20.61 36.60 8.91
N ALA A 175 -20.15 35.37 8.65
CA ALA A 175 -20.49 34.63 7.45
C ALA A 175 -22.00 34.33 7.39
N GLN A 176 -22.53 34.22 6.17
CA GLN A 176 -23.94 33.90 5.91
C GLN A 176 -24.06 32.48 5.36
N PRO A 177 -25.10 31.72 5.75
CA PRO A 177 -25.30 30.35 5.26
C PRO A 177 -25.51 30.34 3.74
N GLY A 178 -24.76 29.50 3.03
CA GLY A 178 -24.90 29.32 1.57
C GLY A 178 -25.85 28.18 1.20
N GLU A 179 -26.76 28.37 0.25
CA GLU A 179 -27.55 27.26 -0.33
C GLU A 179 -26.99 26.85 -1.68
N VAL A 180 -26.74 25.54 -1.86
CA VAL A 180 -26.39 24.98 -3.17
C VAL A 180 -27.65 24.45 -3.84
N THR A 181 -28.16 25.19 -4.82
CA THR A 181 -29.23 24.69 -5.70
C THR A 181 -28.63 23.96 -6.89
N ARG A 182 -28.54 22.63 -6.80
CA ARG A 182 -28.26 21.77 -7.96
C ARG A 182 -29.53 21.57 -8.80
N PRO A 183 -29.43 21.35 -10.12
CA PRO A 183 -30.59 21.04 -10.94
C PRO A 183 -31.27 19.74 -10.49
N THR A 184 -32.58 19.81 -10.32
CA THR A 184 -33.45 18.72 -9.86
C THR A 184 -33.37 17.46 -10.72
N HIS A 185 -33.08 16.33 -10.05
CA HIS A 185 -33.30 14.92 -10.41
C HIS A 185 -33.03 14.45 -11.86
N ALA A 186 -32.02 13.59 -12.02
CA ALA A 186 -31.73 12.90 -13.29
C ALA A 186 -32.53 11.61 -13.55
N ARG A 187 -33.38 11.12 -12.61
CA ARG A 187 -34.09 9.82 -12.74
C ARG A 187 -35.52 9.89 -12.16
N ASP A 188 -36.54 9.58 -12.97
CA ASP A 188 -37.97 9.68 -12.60
C ASP A 188 -38.64 8.30 -12.51
N LEU A 189 -39.59 8.12 -11.59
CA LEU A 189 -40.36 6.88 -11.44
C LEU A 189 -41.23 6.56 -12.67
N ARG A 190 -41.61 7.57 -13.45
CA ARG A 190 -42.31 7.43 -14.74
C ARG A 190 -41.51 6.64 -15.78
N ASP A 191 -40.17 6.64 -15.67
CA ASP A 191 -39.31 5.86 -16.56
C ASP A 191 -39.39 4.34 -16.31
N VAL A 192 -39.89 3.94 -15.13
CA VAL A 192 -40.02 2.52 -14.77
C VAL A 192 -41.28 1.97 -15.41
N LYS A 193 -41.13 1.17 -16.46
CA LYS A 193 -42.26 0.48 -17.11
C LYS A 193 -42.70 -0.73 -16.27
N GLY A 194 -43.96 -0.78 -15.87
CA GLY A 194 -44.53 -1.84 -15.02
C GLY A 194 -44.09 -1.75 -13.55
N GLN A 195 -44.01 -2.90 -12.86
CA GLN A 195 -43.60 -3.01 -11.44
C GLN A 195 -44.49 -2.23 -10.45
N GLU A 196 -45.80 -2.15 -10.72
CA GLU A 196 -46.75 -1.32 -9.93
C GLU A 196 -46.73 -1.62 -8.42
N ARG A 197 -46.59 -2.89 -8.03
CA ARG A 197 -46.46 -3.27 -6.61
C ARG A 197 -45.18 -2.71 -5.99
N ALA A 198 -44.06 -2.74 -6.71
CA ALA A 198 -42.78 -2.25 -6.20
C ALA A 198 -42.75 -0.72 -6.15
N LYS A 199 -43.29 -0.04 -7.18
CA LYS A 199 -43.51 1.41 -7.17
C LYS A 199 -44.37 1.83 -5.98
N ARG A 200 -45.48 1.14 -5.74
CA ARG A 200 -46.36 1.42 -4.61
C ARG A 200 -45.65 1.21 -3.27
N ALA A 201 -44.82 0.16 -3.15
CA ALA A 201 -44.01 -0.07 -1.97
C ALA A 201 -42.98 1.06 -1.73
N LEU A 202 -42.36 1.58 -2.79
CA LEU A 202 -41.47 2.75 -2.72
C LEU A 202 -42.21 4.01 -2.27
N GLU A 203 -43.40 4.29 -2.79
CA GLU A 203 -44.23 5.42 -2.37
C GLU A 203 -44.59 5.32 -0.88
N ILE A 204 -45.03 4.14 -0.43
CA ILE A 204 -45.36 3.90 0.98
C ILE A 204 -44.12 4.08 1.85
N ALA A 205 -42.97 3.53 1.43
CA ALA A 205 -41.72 3.69 2.15
C ALA A 205 -41.25 5.15 2.21
N ALA A 206 -41.37 5.90 1.11
CA ALA A 206 -41.01 7.30 1.05
C ALA A 206 -41.93 8.18 1.93
N ALA A 207 -43.24 7.97 1.85
CA ALA A 207 -44.22 8.71 2.64
C ALA A 207 -44.12 8.40 4.15
N GLY A 208 -43.88 7.13 4.49
CA GLY A 208 -43.77 6.67 5.88
C GLY A 208 -42.37 6.76 6.48
N ARG A 209 -41.36 7.23 5.73
CA ARG A 209 -39.94 7.18 6.10
C ARG A 209 -39.49 5.78 6.56
N HIS A 210 -39.94 4.73 5.87
CA HIS A 210 -39.60 3.34 6.19
C HIS A 210 -38.31 2.88 5.50
N HIS A 211 -37.55 2.02 6.19
CA HIS A 211 -36.46 1.27 5.56
C HIS A 211 -37.02 0.26 4.55
N LEU A 212 -36.33 0.12 3.42
CA LEU A 212 -36.75 -0.77 2.33
C LEU A 212 -35.61 -1.71 1.95
N LEU A 213 -35.86 -3.02 2.01
CA LEU A 213 -34.97 -4.06 1.49
C LEU A 213 -35.57 -4.66 0.22
N MET A 214 -34.83 -4.61 -0.88
CA MET A 214 -35.26 -5.20 -2.16
C MET A 214 -34.52 -6.51 -2.44
N VAL A 215 -35.26 -7.62 -2.51
CA VAL A 215 -34.72 -8.95 -2.83
C VAL A 215 -35.31 -9.46 -4.15
N GLY A 216 -34.47 -10.05 -5.01
CA GLY A 216 -34.93 -10.61 -6.27
C GLY A 216 -33.79 -10.94 -7.24
N SER A 217 -34.08 -11.73 -8.28
CA SER A 217 -33.12 -12.17 -9.29
C SER A 217 -32.43 -10.99 -10.03
N PRO A 218 -31.20 -11.16 -10.56
CA PRO A 218 -30.55 -10.15 -11.38
C PRO A 218 -31.45 -9.66 -12.54
N GLY A 219 -31.34 -8.38 -12.91
CA GLY A 219 -32.16 -7.80 -13.99
C GLY A 219 -33.61 -7.47 -13.63
N SER A 220 -34.09 -7.82 -12.42
CA SER A 220 -35.48 -7.57 -12.00
C SER A 220 -35.86 -6.09 -11.75
N GLY A 221 -34.98 -5.14 -12.07
CA GLY A 221 -35.23 -3.70 -11.91
C GLY A 221 -34.96 -3.12 -10.52
N LYS A 222 -34.37 -3.86 -9.58
CA LYS A 222 -34.08 -3.40 -8.21
C LYS A 222 -33.27 -2.10 -8.17
N SER A 223 -32.09 -2.06 -8.81
CA SER A 223 -31.24 -0.87 -8.81
C SER A 223 -31.91 0.31 -9.53
N MET A 224 -32.64 0.03 -10.61
CA MET A 224 -33.43 1.05 -11.33
C MET A 224 -34.47 1.71 -10.42
N LEU A 225 -35.18 0.89 -9.62
CA LEU A 225 -36.17 1.33 -8.64
C LEU A 225 -35.52 2.07 -7.47
N ALA A 226 -34.44 1.54 -6.89
CA ALA A 226 -33.72 2.15 -5.76
C ALA A 226 -33.15 3.53 -6.09
N ALA A 227 -32.59 3.71 -7.30
CA ALA A 227 -32.04 5.00 -7.74
C ALA A 227 -33.08 6.12 -7.93
N ARG A 228 -34.37 5.78 -7.91
CA ARG A 228 -35.48 6.73 -8.05
C ARG A 228 -36.16 7.06 -6.72
N LEU A 229 -35.83 6.34 -5.65
CA LEU A 229 -36.36 6.59 -4.32
C LEU A 229 -36.01 8.01 -3.83
N ALA A 230 -34.76 8.45 -4.05
CA ALA A 230 -34.32 9.80 -3.70
C ALA A 230 -35.14 10.91 -4.38
N GLY A 231 -35.70 10.63 -5.56
CA GLY A 231 -36.52 11.58 -6.32
C GLY A 231 -37.97 11.72 -5.86
N ILE A 232 -38.46 10.80 -5.01
CA ILE A 232 -39.83 10.83 -4.49
C ILE A 232 -39.88 11.07 -2.97
N LEU A 233 -38.71 11.10 -2.31
CA LEU A 233 -38.60 11.49 -0.91
C LEU A 233 -38.77 13.01 -0.78
N PRO A 234 -39.37 13.50 0.31
CA PRO A 234 -39.35 14.94 0.58
C PRO A 234 -37.91 15.43 0.72
N PRO A 235 -37.61 16.70 0.38
CA PRO A 235 -36.32 17.31 0.66
C PRO A 235 -35.90 17.09 2.11
N LEU A 236 -34.59 17.09 2.36
CA LEU A 236 -34.07 17.04 3.73
C LEU A 236 -34.63 18.22 4.52
N ASP A 237 -35.13 17.94 5.71
CA ASP A 237 -35.36 19.01 6.68
C ASP A 237 -34.00 19.60 7.15
N PRO A 238 -33.98 20.79 7.77
CA PRO A 238 -32.71 21.42 8.15
C PRO A 238 -31.80 20.56 9.03
N ALA A 239 -32.37 19.74 9.92
CA ALA A 239 -31.60 18.87 10.80
C ALA A 239 -30.99 17.71 10.01
N GLU A 240 -31.77 17.05 9.16
CA GLU A 240 -31.29 15.98 8.28
C GLU A 240 -30.23 16.49 7.28
N ALA A 241 -30.40 17.72 6.78
CA ALA A 241 -29.46 18.38 5.88
C ALA A 241 -28.12 18.67 6.57
N LEU A 242 -28.16 19.10 7.83
CA LEU A 242 -26.97 19.28 8.68
C LEU A 242 -26.27 17.93 8.92
N GLU A 243 -26.99 16.90 9.34
CA GLU A 243 -26.44 15.56 9.60
C GLU A 243 -25.72 14.97 8.39
N THR A 244 -26.38 14.99 7.23
CA THR A 244 -25.78 14.51 5.97
C THR A 244 -24.60 15.37 5.52
N SER A 245 -24.67 16.69 5.74
CA SER A 245 -23.58 17.60 5.39
C SER A 245 -22.36 17.48 6.29
N MET A 246 -22.50 17.02 7.54
CA MET A 246 -21.33 16.70 8.37
C MET A 246 -20.44 15.65 7.71
N ILE A 247 -21.04 14.60 7.15
CA ILE A 247 -20.32 13.55 6.42
C ILE A 247 -19.68 14.13 5.16
N HIS A 248 -20.42 14.94 4.39
CA HIS A 248 -19.90 15.55 3.16
C HIS A 248 -18.76 16.55 3.42
N SER A 249 -18.85 17.37 4.46
CA SER A 249 -17.81 18.35 4.86
C SER A 249 -16.50 17.64 5.19
N LEU A 250 -16.55 16.56 5.97
CA LEU A 250 -15.37 15.76 6.30
C LEU A 250 -14.83 14.96 5.11
N SER A 251 -15.72 14.56 4.19
CA SER A 251 -15.33 13.86 2.95
C SER A 251 -14.82 14.81 1.86
N GLY A 252 -14.82 16.14 2.10
CA GLY A 252 -14.42 17.14 1.11
C GLY A 252 -15.36 17.21 -0.11
N LEU A 253 -16.64 16.87 0.05
CA LEU A 253 -17.65 16.82 -1.03
C LEU A 253 -18.52 18.09 -1.10
N LEU A 254 -18.25 19.10 -0.28
CA LEU A 254 -18.95 20.39 -0.28
C LEU A 254 -18.17 21.39 -1.16
N ASP A 255 -18.53 21.45 -2.44
CA ASP A 255 -17.75 22.19 -3.45
C ASP A 255 -18.07 23.71 -3.48
N GLU A 256 -19.30 24.08 -3.15
CA GLU A 256 -19.80 25.48 -3.22
C GLU A 256 -20.03 26.10 -1.83
N GLY A 257 -19.50 25.48 -0.78
CA GLY A 257 -19.59 25.99 0.59
C GLY A 257 -21.02 26.10 1.12
N GLY A 258 -21.97 25.33 0.60
CA GLY A 258 -23.35 25.33 1.07
C GLY A 258 -23.91 23.94 1.28
N ILE A 259 -24.99 23.86 2.04
CA ILE A 259 -25.66 22.61 2.36
C ILE A 259 -26.64 22.25 1.25
N SER A 260 -26.64 20.98 0.84
CA SER A 260 -27.64 20.43 -0.07
C SER A 260 -28.84 19.89 0.72
N ARG A 261 -30.04 20.24 0.27
CA ARG A 261 -31.30 19.67 0.79
C ARG A 261 -31.78 18.44 0.00
N GLU A 262 -31.00 17.99 -0.98
CA GLU A 262 -31.31 16.78 -1.74
C GLU A 262 -31.00 15.53 -0.92
N ARG A 263 -31.89 14.53 -1.02
CA ARG A 263 -31.66 13.22 -0.40
C ARG A 263 -30.47 12.54 -1.08
N PRO A 264 -29.39 12.20 -0.35
CA PRO A 264 -28.23 11.57 -0.95
C PRO A 264 -28.61 10.19 -1.49
N PHE A 265 -28.08 9.85 -2.66
CA PHE A 265 -28.15 8.51 -3.22
C PHE A 265 -26.76 8.01 -3.55
N ARG A 266 -26.44 6.80 -3.08
CA ARG A 266 -25.23 6.07 -3.46
C ARG A 266 -25.61 4.73 -4.06
N GLU A 267 -25.15 4.51 -5.28
CA GLU A 267 -25.17 3.20 -5.93
C GLU A 267 -23.77 2.60 -5.81
N PRO A 268 -23.44 1.89 -4.70
CA PRO A 268 -22.23 1.09 -4.69
C PRO A 268 -22.37 0.09 -5.85
N HIS A 269 -21.42 0.13 -6.78
CA HIS A 269 -21.45 -0.75 -7.94
C HIS A 269 -21.57 -2.20 -7.44
N HIS A 270 -22.34 -3.06 -8.11
CA HIS A 270 -22.47 -4.47 -7.70
C HIS A 270 -21.13 -5.22 -7.81
N THR A 271 -20.12 -4.63 -8.49
CA THR A 271 -18.72 -5.08 -8.49
C THR A 271 -17.82 -4.24 -7.60
N ALA A 272 -18.36 -3.39 -6.71
CA ALA A 272 -17.63 -2.65 -5.67
C ALA A 272 -16.99 -3.67 -4.73
N SER A 273 -15.93 -4.27 -5.25
CA SER A 273 -14.99 -5.08 -4.54
C SER A 273 -14.25 -4.09 -3.67
N MET A 274 -14.02 -4.44 -2.41
CA MET A 274 -13.18 -3.60 -1.56
C MET A 274 -11.80 -3.44 -2.22
N ALA A 275 -11.30 -4.49 -2.88
CA ALA A 275 -10.08 -4.45 -3.68
C ALA A 275 -10.25 -5.08 -5.08
N ALA A 276 -9.64 -4.47 -6.08
CA ALA A 276 -9.40 -5.08 -7.39
C ALA A 276 -7.90 -5.36 -7.56
N ILE A 277 -7.53 -6.58 -7.93
CA ILE A 277 -6.14 -7.01 -8.14
C ILE A 277 -5.93 -7.23 -9.64
N VAL A 278 -4.95 -6.53 -10.21
CA VAL A 278 -4.57 -6.67 -11.62
C VAL A 278 -3.35 -7.59 -11.71
N GLY A 279 -3.52 -8.77 -12.27
CA GLY A 279 -2.50 -9.80 -12.46
C GLY A 279 -2.81 -11.09 -11.70
N GLY A 280 -2.90 -12.21 -12.43
CA GLY A 280 -3.12 -13.55 -11.87
C GLY A 280 -1.86 -14.41 -11.69
N GLY A 281 -0.67 -13.79 -11.67
CA GLY A 281 0.57 -14.48 -11.25
C GLY A 281 0.61 -14.66 -9.73
N LEU A 282 1.38 -15.62 -9.19
CA LEU A 282 1.30 -16.14 -7.81
C LEU A 282 1.00 -15.12 -6.69
N ASN A 283 1.56 -13.91 -6.73
CA ASN A 283 1.30 -12.86 -5.72
C ASN A 283 -0.15 -12.37 -5.72
N GLY A 284 -0.80 -12.28 -6.89
CA GLY A 284 -2.18 -11.83 -7.03
C GLY A 284 -3.17 -12.79 -6.36
N PRO A 285 -3.20 -14.09 -6.73
CA PRO A 285 -3.97 -15.11 -6.03
C PRO A 285 -3.65 -15.22 -4.54
N ALA A 286 -2.37 -15.14 -4.14
CA ALA A 286 -2.01 -15.17 -2.73
C ALA A 286 -2.64 -14.00 -1.95
N LEU A 287 -2.60 -12.79 -2.51
CA LEU A 287 -3.24 -11.62 -1.91
C LEU A 287 -4.76 -11.72 -1.91
N ALA A 288 -5.36 -12.23 -2.99
CA ALA A 288 -6.80 -12.43 -3.06
C ALA A 288 -7.28 -13.36 -1.93
N LEU A 289 -6.58 -14.48 -1.68
CA LEU A 289 -6.89 -15.40 -0.58
C LEU A 289 -6.69 -14.73 0.80
N ALA A 290 -5.58 -14.01 0.99
CA ALA A 290 -5.29 -13.32 2.25
C ALA A 290 -6.37 -12.28 2.61
N LEU A 291 -6.78 -11.50 1.61
CA LEU A 291 -7.85 -10.51 1.75
C LEU A 291 -9.21 -11.19 1.90
N ALA A 292 -9.49 -12.24 1.14
CA ALA A 292 -10.70 -13.00 1.30
C ALA A 292 -10.80 -13.49 2.75
N GLN A 293 -9.82 -14.22 3.30
CA GLN A 293 -9.81 -14.68 4.69
C GLN A 293 -10.07 -13.56 5.72
N SER A 294 -9.63 -12.34 5.43
CA SER A 294 -9.87 -11.14 6.25
C SER A 294 -11.23 -10.46 5.98
N GLY A 295 -12.13 -11.17 5.29
CA GLY A 295 -13.52 -10.83 5.01
C GLY A 295 -13.73 -9.96 3.78
N PHE A 296 -12.71 -9.64 2.99
CA PHE A 296 -12.84 -8.72 1.85
C PHE A 296 -13.44 -9.44 0.64
N ARG A 297 -14.26 -8.72 -0.14
CA ARG A 297 -14.60 -9.13 -1.52
C ARG A 297 -13.55 -8.60 -2.47
N VAL A 298 -13.02 -9.48 -3.32
CA VAL A 298 -11.89 -9.18 -4.19
C VAL A 298 -12.19 -9.61 -5.62
N THR A 299 -11.86 -8.77 -6.59
CA THR A 299 -11.85 -9.16 -8.01
C THR A 299 -10.41 -9.30 -8.50
N VAL A 300 -10.04 -10.46 -9.02
CA VAL A 300 -8.74 -10.71 -9.67
C VAL A 300 -8.94 -10.62 -11.19
N ILE A 301 -8.23 -9.70 -11.83
CA ILE A 301 -8.28 -9.45 -13.27
C ILE A 301 -6.96 -9.95 -13.86
N ASP A 302 -7.01 -10.90 -14.79
CA ASP A 302 -5.82 -11.44 -15.43
C ASP A 302 -5.95 -11.41 -16.94
N ALA A 303 -4.90 -10.95 -17.62
CA ALA A 303 -4.84 -10.87 -19.07
C ALA A 303 -4.76 -12.26 -19.72
N LEU A 304 -4.27 -13.27 -18.99
CA LEU A 304 -4.21 -14.64 -19.47
C LEU A 304 -5.52 -15.41 -19.19
N PRO A 305 -5.97 -16.26 -20.13
CA PRO A 305 -7.06 -17.20 -19.87
C PRO A 305 -6.72 -18.21 -18.77
N LEU A 306 -7.74 -18.74 -18.09
CA LEU A 306 -7.56 -19.74 -17.02
C LEU A 306 -6.87 -21.02 -17.54
N ASP A 307 -7.20 -21.48 -18.74
CA ASP A 307 -6.61 -22.70 -19.29
C ASP A 307 -5.10 -22.59 -19.48
N THR A 308 -4.62 -21.41 -19.93
CA THR A 308 -3.19 -21.11 -20.01
C THR A 308 -2.53 -21.12 -18.64
N ARG A 309 -3.22 -20.63 -17.61
CA ARG A 309 -2.72 -20.66 -16.22
C ARG A 309 -2.75 -22.06 -15.61
N LYS A 310 -3.68 -22.93 -16.02
CA LYS A 310 -3.85 -24.30 -15.50
C LYS A 310 -2.97 -25.35 -16.20
N ASP A 311 -2.21 -24.97 -17.21
CA ASP A 311 -1.34 -25.87 -17.98
C ASP A 311 -0.51 -26.79 -17.02
N PRO A 312 -0.51 -28.13 -17.19
CA PRO A 312 0.33 -29.05 -16.41
C PRO A 312 1.82 -29.00 -16.74
N GLY A 313 2.17 -28.40 -17.88
CA GLY A 313 3.52 -28.41 -18.45
C GLY A 313 4.55 -27.76 -17.54
N PHE A 314 5.76 -28.29 -17.57
CA PHE A 314 6.89 -27.58 -16.98
C PHE A 314 7.27 -26.43 -17.90
N ASP A 315 7.31 -25.23 -17.36
CA ASP A 315 7.80 -24.05 -18.07
C ASP A 315 9.18 -23.60 -17.57
N GLY A 316 9.90 -24.50 -16.89
CA GLY A 316 11.24 -24.23 -16.36
C GLY A 316 11.26 -23.55 -15.01
N ARG A 317 10.13 -23.04 -14.50
CA ARG A 317 10.11 -22.26 -13.27
C ARG A 317 9.92 -23.13 -12.03
N ALA A 318 10.86 -23.01 -11.11
CA ALA A 318 10.76 -23.50 -9.75
C ALA A 318 11.22 -22.41 -8.78
N TYR A 319 10.63 -22.40 -7.58
CA TYR A 319 10.87 -21.37 -6.58
C TYR A 319 11.43 -22.00 -5.32
N ALA A 320 12.51 -21.39 -4.80
CA ALA A 320 12.98 -21.63 -3.45
C ALA A 320 12.12 -20.82 -2.48
N LEU A 321 11.06 -21.42 -1.95
CA LEU A 321 10.20 -20.81 -0.94
C LEU A 321 10.92 -20.81 0.41
N ALA A 322 11.17 -19.63 0.95
CA ALA A 322 11.68 -19.47 2.31
C ALA A 322 10.65 -19.99 3.33
N LEU A 323 11.11 -20.38 4.52
CA LEU A 323 10.23 -20.90 5.57
C LEU A 323 9.08 -19.93 5.92
N ALA A 324 9.35 -18.63 6.01
CA ALA A 324 8.32 -17.62 6.25
C ALA A 324 7.24 -17.57 5.14
N SER A 325 7.65 -17.73 3.88
CA SER A 325 6.71 -17.81 2.74
C SER A 325 5.91 -19.12 2.76
N GLN A 326 6.54 -20.23 3.14
CA GLN A 326 5.82 -21.49 3.35
C GLN A 326 4.76 -21.37 4.46
N ARG A 327 5.06 -20.67 5.56
CA ARG A 327 4.09 -20.39 6.63
C ARG A 327 2.89 -19.59 6.11
N LEU A 328 3.13 -18.59 5.26
CA LEU A 328 2.05 -17.88 4.57
C LEU A 328 1.20 -18.83 3.73
N LEU A 329 1.79 -19.66 2.89
CA LEU A 329 1.03 -20.62 2.07
C LEU A 329 0.21 -21.58 2.94
N LYS A 330 0.74 -21.99 4.10
CA LYS A 330 0.01 -22.82 5.06
C LYS A 330 -1.18 -22.07 5.66
N ASN A 331 -1.00 -20.84 6.09
CA ASN A 331 -2.05 -20.00 6.65
C ASN A 331 -3.13 -19.64 5.61
N LEU A 332 -2.77 -19.55 4.34
CA LEU A 332 -3.71 -19.40 3.23
C LEU A 332 -4.44 -20.71 2.84
N GLY A 333 -4.09 -21.85 3.45
CA GLY A 333 -4.67 -23.16 3.12
C GLY A 333 -4.15 -23.77 1.82
N VAL A 334 -3.11 -23.19 1.21
CA VAL A 334 -2.55 -23.63 -0.08
C VAL A 334 -1.49 -24.71 0.10
N TRP A 335 -0.74 -24.70 1.21
CA TRP A 335 0.39 -25.62 1.40
C TRP A 335 0.02 -27.10 1.28
N GLY A 336 -1.17 -27.50 1.76
CA GLY A 336 -1.62 -28.89 1.72
C GLY A 336 -1.68 -29.48 0.30
N GLY A 337 -2.00 -28.67 -0.72
CA GLY A 337 -2.08 -29.11 -2.11
C GLY A 337 -0.72 -29.19 -2.83
N VAL A 338 0.35 -28.64 -2.24
CA VAL A 338 1.69 -28.62 -2.85
C VAL A 338 2.75 -29.37 -2.03
N ALA A 339 2.45 -29.75 -0.79
CA ALA A 339 3.43 -30.35 0.13
C ALA A 339 4.07 -31.63 -0.43
N ASP A 340 3.29 -32.50 -1.08
CA ASP A 340 3.79 -33.75 -1.69
C ASP A 340 4.72 -33.50 -2.89
N HIS A 341 4.69 -32.29 -3.44
CA HIS A 341 5.54 -31.85 -4.55
C HIS A 341 6.66 -30.91 -4.09
N ALA A 342 6.80 -30.68 -2.79
CA ALA A 342 7.78 -29.77 -2.22
C ALA A 342 9.01 -30.53 -1.72
N GLN A 343 10.19 -30.11 -2.19
CA GLN A 343 11.46 -30.68 -1.75
C GLN A 343 12.06 -29.81 -0.62
N PRO A 344 12.24 -30.31 0.61
CA PRO A 344 12.88 -29.54 1.67
C PRO A 344 14.34 -29.24 1.33
N MET A 345 14.75 -28.02 1.69
CA MET A 345 16.12 -27.52 1.61
C MET A 345 16.72 -27.52 3.03
N LEU A 346 17.61 -28.48 3.28
CA LEU A 346 18.18 -28.78 4.59
C LEU A 346 19.57 -28.16 4.76
N GLU A 347 20.32 -28.02 3.67
CA GLU A 347 21.63 -27.39 3.67
C GLU A 347 21.75 -26.41 2.50
N ILE A 348 22.54 -25.35 2.68
CA ILE A 348 22.94 -24.45 1.61
C ILE A 348 24.46 -24.40 1.59
N LYS A 349 25.05 -24.68 0.43
CA LYS A 349 26.50 -24.62 0.20
C LYS A 349 26.81 -23.54 -0.82
N VAL A 350 27.48 -22.50 -0.36
CA VAL A 350 27.96 -21.40 -1.20
C VAL A 350 29.45 -21.57 -1.40
N THR A 351 29.86 -21.68 -2.67
CA THR A 351 31.24 -21.94 -3.08
C THR A 351 31.64 -20.98 -4.19
N ASP A 352 32.93 -20.69 -4.30
CA ASP A 352 33.50 -19.88 -5.38
C ASP A 352 34.54 -20.67 -6.15
N GLY A 353 34.68 -20.47 -7.46
CA GLY A 353 35.69 -21.16 -8.25
C GLY A 353 35.56 -20.99 -9.75
N ARG A 354 36.10 -21.96 -10.49
CA ARG A 354 36.02 -22.02 -11.96
C ARG A 354 35.52 -23.38 -12.40
N ALA A 355 34.75 -23.40 -13.48
CA ALA A 355 34.23 -24.64 -14.06
C ALA A 355 35.40 -25.58 -14.42
N GLY A 356 35.33 -26.83 -13.96
CA GLY A 356 36.37 -27.85 -14.18
C GLY A 356 37.59 -27.79 -13.23
N GLU A 357 37.82 -26.69 -12.50
CA GLU A 357 38.92 -26.56 -11.53
C GLU A 357 38.49 -26.91 -10.09
N GLY A 358 37.18 -27.03 -9.85
CA GLY A 358 36.60 -27.30 -8.54
C GLY A 358 36.41 -26.03 -7.67
N PRO A 359 35.68 -26.16 -6.55
CA PRO A 359 35.44 -25.03 -5.64
C PRO A 359 36.68 -24.70 -4.79
N SER A 360 36.81 -23.42 -4.43
CA SER A 360 37.74 -22.91 -3.43
C SER A 360 37.55 -23.65 -2.10
N PRO A 361 38.62 -23.90 -1.32
CA PRO A 361 38.51 -24.52 0.00
C PRO A 361 37.74 -23.64 1.00
N TRP A 362 37.58 -22.34 0.70
CA TRP A 362 36.81 -21.40 1.52
C TRP A 362 35.34 -21.39 1.08
N MET A 363 34.52 -22.15 1.80
CA MET A 363 33.07 -22.24 1.54
C MET A 363 32.24 -21.70 2.69
N LEU A 364 31.02 -21.26 2.36
CA LEU A 364 29.95 -21.00 3.31
C LEU A 364 29.01 -22.19 3.32
N HIS A 365 28.85 -22.83 4.48
CA HIS A 365 27.94 -23.95 4.66
C HIS A 365 26.95 -23.62 5.76
N PHE A 366 25.67 -23.77 5.43
CA PHE A 366 24.56 -23.57 6.33
C PHE A 366 23.80 -24.87 6.51
N ASP A 367 23.56 -25.26 7.76
CA ASP A 367 22.75 -26.42 8.12
C ASP A 367 21.49 -25.97 8.86
N HIS A 368 20.32 -26.43 8.41
CA HIS A 368 19.03 -26.16 9.04
C HIS A 368 18.98 -26.54 10.54
N ALA A 369 19.78 -27.52 10.97
CA ALA A 369 19.87 -27.94 12.36
C ALA A 369 20.36 -26.81 13.29
N GLU A 370 20.98 -25.75 12.76
CA GLU A 370 21.48 -24.62 13.54
C GLU A 370 20.39 -23.64 14.02
N ILE A 371 19.14 -23.74 13.52
CA ILE A 371 18.04 -22.80 13.87
C ILE A 371 16.83 -23.45 14.57
N GLU A 372 16.78 -24.77 14.75
CA GLU A 372 15.67 -25.50 15.41
C GLU A 372 14.25 -25.24 14.84
N GLU A 373 14.14 -24.72 13.61
CA GLU A 373 12.86 -24.32 12.99
C GLU A 373 12.43 -25.25 11.83
N GLY A 374 13.14 -26.36 11.64
CA GLY A 374 12.98 -27.27 10.50
C GLY A 374 13.76 -26.80 9.27
N PRO A 375 13.36 -27.22 8.05
CA PRO A 375 14.04 -26.83 6.80
C PRO A 375 14.13 -25.31 6.62
N MET A 376 15.23 -24.83 6.02
CA MET A 376 15.39 -23.40 5.72
C MET A 376 14.38 -22.90 4.67
N GLY A 377 13.92 -23.81 3.82
CA GLY A 377 12.94 -23.54 2.79
C GLY A 377 12.57 -24.80 2.03
N PHE A 378 11.79 -24.61 0.96
CA PHE A 378 11.29 -25.67 0.12
C PHE A 378 11.38 -25.27 -1.35
N MET A 379 11.83 -26.19 -2.18
CA MET A 379 11.76 -26.05 -3.62
C MET A 379 10.43 -26.57 -4.13
N VAL A 380 9.71 -25.75 -4.88
CA VAL A 380 8.41 -26.10 -5.47
C VAL A 380 8.35 -25.61 -6.92
N GLU A 381 7.91 -26.47 -7.83
CA GLU A 381 7.71 -26.08 -9.23
C GLU A 381 6.46 -25.20 -9.38
N ASP A 382 6.53 -24.16 -10.24
CA ASP A 382 5.43 -23.21 -10.47
C ASP A 382 4.12 -23.90 -10.82
N ARG A 383 4.19 -24.98 -11.61
CA ARG A 383 3.03 -25.75 -12.07
C ARG A 383 2.14 -26.27 -10.95
N HIS A 384 2.71 -26.60 -9.78
CA HIS A 384 1.95 -27.10 -8.64
C HIS A 384 1.36 -25.94 -7.85
N LEU A 385 2.13 -24.86 -7.66
CA LEU A 385 1.68 -23.65 -6.99
C LEU A 385 0.51 -22.99 -7.72
N ARG A 386 0.65 -22.72 -9.02
CA ARG A 386 -0.36 -22.02 -9.81
C ARG A 386 -1.71 -22.73 -9.78
N ARG A 387 -1.71 -24.06 -9.92
CA ARG A 387 -2.94 -24.87 -9.89
C ARG A 387 -3.62 -24.80 -8.53
N THR A 388 -2.86 -25.03 -7.47
CA THR A 388 -3.38 -25.02 -6.10
C THR A 388 -3.95 -23.64 -5.73
N PHE A 389 -3.30 -22.55 -6.15
CA PHE A 389 -3.86 -21.21 -6.01
C PHE A 389 -5.18 -21.05 -6.77
N LEU A 390 -5.24 -21.43 -8.05
CA LEU A 390 -6.46 -21.29 -8.86
C LEU A 390 -7.63 -22.11 -8.30
N ASP A 391 -7.36 -23.31 -7.80
CA ASP A 391 -8.36 -24.16 -7.18
C ASP A 391 -8.88 -23.49 -5.89
N ALA A 392 -7.98 -22.98 -5.04
CA ALA A 392 -8.34 -22.24 -3.83
C ALA A 392 -9.15 -20.96 -4.13
N LEU A 393 -8.79 -20.20 -5.17
CA LEU A 393 -9.56 -19.03 -5.59
C LEU A 393 -10.98 -19.40 -6.06
N THR A 394 -11.14 -20.56 -6.70
CA THR A 394 -12.44 -21.01 -7.22
C THR A 394 -13.38 -21.44 -6.10
N THR A 395 -12.83 -21.91 -4.97
CA THR A 395 -13.61 -22.35 -3.81
C THR A 395 -14.12 -21.21 -2.92
N ASP A 396 -13.57 -19.99 -3.04
CA ASP A 396 -13.95 -18.85 -2.19
C ASP A 396 -14.97 -17.94 -2.88
N ASP A 397 -16.17 -17.83 -2.31
CA ASP A 397 -17.29 -17.06 -2.86
C ASP A 397 -17.12 -15.54 -2.78
N ARG A 398 -16.08 -15.05 -2.09
CA ARG A 398 -15.74 -13.63 -2.01
C ARG A 398 -14.77 -13.22 -3.11
N ILE A 399 -14.19 -14.18 -3.83
CA ILE A 399 -13.22 -13.94 -4.90
C ILE A 399 -13.92 -14.08 -6.25
N THR A 400 -13.87 -13.02 -7.04
CA THR A 400 -14.30 -13.05 -8.44
C THR A 400 -13.06 -13.09 -9.35
N GLN A 401 -13.01 -14.03 -10.29
CA GLN A 401 -11.92 -14.11 -11.28
C GLN A 401 -12.41 -13.64 -12.65
N LEU A 402 -11.70 -12.67 -13.23
CA LEU A 402 -11.91 -12.17 -14.60
C LEU A 402 -10.65 -12.49 -15.41
N ALA A 403 -10.63 -13.67 -16.02
CA ALA A 403 -9.52 -14.14 -16.83
C ALA A 403 -9.69 -13.76 -18.31
N GLY A 404 -8.57 -13.61 -19.03
CA GLY A 404 -8.56 -13.14 -20.42
C GLY A 404 -8.90 -11.65 -20.57
N GLU A 405 -8.85 -10.88 -19.49
CA GLU A 405 -9.23 -9.47 -19.46
C GLU A 405 -8.02 -8.59 -19.14
N THR A 406 -7.81 -7.54 -19.94
CA THR A 406 -6.72 -6.59 -19.76
C THR A 406 -7.26 -5.26 -19.28
N VAL A 407 -6.67 -4.68 -18.23
CA VAL A 407 -6.99 -3.31 -17.82
C VAL A 407 -6.30 -2.33 -18.77
N VAL A 408 -7.08 -1.49 -19.45
CA VAL A 408 -6.60 -0.51 -20.44
C VAL A 408 -6.63 0.93 -19.92
N ALA A 409 -7.52 1.24 -18.98
CA ALA A 409 -7.57 2.55 -18.32
C ALA A 409 -7.93 2.41 -16.84
N GLN A 410 -7.55 3.41 -16.04
CA GLN A 410 -7.98 3.55 -14.65
C GLN A 410 -8.20 5.03 -14.33
N ALA A 411 -9.20 5.35 -13.53
CA ALA A 411 -9.51 6.69 -13.03
C ALA A 411 -9.73 6.60 -11.51
N VAL A 412 -9.06 7.46 -10.76
CA VAL A 412 -9.14 7.52 -9.29
C VAL A 412 -9.92 8.77 -8.90
N ASP A 413 -10.81 8.61 -7.92
CA ASP A 413 -11.51 9.72 -7.28
C ASP A 413 -11.55 9.54 -5.75
N ALA A 414 -12.16 10.49 -5.05
CA ALA A 414 -12.26 10.47 -3.59
C ALA A 414 -13.08 9.28 -3.05
N ALA A 415 -13.87 8.59 -3.86
CA ALA A 415 -14.72 7.46 -3.45
C ALA A 415 -14.16 6.09 -3.84
N GLY A 416 -13.27 6.01 -4.84
CA GLY A 416 -12.75 4.75 -5.31
C GLY A 416 -11.85 4.87 -6.54
N VAL A 417 -11.65 3.73 -7.18
CA VAL A 417 -10.93 3.60 -8.45
C VAL A 417 -11.78 2.83 -9.42
N THR A 418 -11.97 3.39 -10.61
CA THR A 418 -12.68 2.76 -11.72
C THR A 418 -11.68 2.30 -12.76
N VAL A 419 -11.72 1.02 -13.12
CA VAL A 419 -10.90 0.42 -14.17
C VAL A 419 -11.74 0.08 -15.38
N THR A 420 -11.19 0.32 -16.56
CA THR A 420 -11.78 -0.04 -17.85
C THR A 420 -11.01 -1.23 -18.42
N LEU A 421 -11.73 -2.29 -18.77
CA LEU A 421 -11.20 -3.49 -19.39
C LEU A 421 -11.16 -3.36 -20.92
N ALA A 422 -10.31 -4.15 -21.58
CA ALA A 422 -10.21 -4.21 -23.03
C ALA A 422 -11.53 -4.61 -23.72
N SER A 423 -12.37 -5.38 -23.03
CA SER A 423 -13.74 -5.69 -23.47
C SER A 423 -14.72 -4.51 -23.44
N GLY A 424 -14.29 -3.35 -22.91
CA GLY A 424 -15.13 -2.17 -22.69
C GLY A 424 -15.90 -2.18 -21.37
N LYS A 425 -15.88 -3.29 -20.63
CA LYS A 425 -16.49 -3.38 -19.29
C LYS A 425 -15.74 -2.48 -18.30
N THR A 426 -16.48 -1.83 -17.41
CA THR A 426 -15.91 -1.07 -16.29
C THR A 426 -16.16 -1.75 -14.95
N LEU A 427 -15.24 -1.56 -14.01
CA LEU A 427 -15.33 -2.05 -12.64
C LEU A 427 -14.89 -0.95 -11.69
N THR A 428 -15.59 -0.80 -10.57
CA THR A 428 -15.19 0.12 -9.49
C THR A 428 -14.75 -0.68 -8.28
N ALA A 429 -13.69 -0.23 -7.59
CA ALA A 429 -13.21 -0.78 -6.34
C ALA A 429 -12.79 0.35 -5.38
N ALA A 430 -12.66 0.08 -4.07
CA ALA A 430 -12.14 1.07 -3.14
C ALA A 430 -10.60 1.22 -3.22
N LEU A 431 -9.91 0.16 -3.65
CA LEU A 431 -8.47 0.07 -3.84
C LEU A 431 -8.12 -0.78 -5.07
N LEU A 432 -7.18 -0.32 -5.89
CA LEU A 432 -6.61 -1.06 -7.02
C LEU A 432 -5.21 -1.56 -6.65
N ILE A 433 -4.92 -2.82 -6.92
CA ILE A 433 -3.65 -3.44 -6.54
C ILE A 433 -2.97 -4.00 -7.78
N GLY A 434 -1.82 -3.45 -8.13
CA GLY A 434 -0.97 -3.93 -9.22
C GLY A 434 -0.15 -5.13 -8.79
N SER A 435 -0.41 -6.28 -9.42
CA SER A 435 0.36 -7.52 -9.35
C SER A 435 0.65 -8.06 -10.77
N ASP A 436 0.70 -7.15 -11.74
CA ASP A 436 0.80 -7.36 -13.20
C ASP A 436 2.26 -7.42 -13.71
N GLY A 437 3.20 -7.66 -12.79
CA GLY A 437 4.58 -8.01 -13.09
C GLY A 437 5.48 -6.83 -13.46
N ARG A 438 6.67 -7.14 -13.97
CA ARG A 438 7.77 -6.17 -14.18
C ARG A 438 7.49 -5.06 -15.17
N ARG A 439 6.41 -5.12 -15.95
CA ARG A 439 5.96 -4.06 -16.85
C ARG A 439 4.56 -3.60 -16.45
N SER A 440 4.35 -3.44 -15.15
CA SER A 440 3.07 -3.11 -14.56
C SER A 440 2.43 -1.91 -15.27
N GLY A 441 1.35 -2.18 -16.00
CA GLY A 441 0.53 -1.13 -16.60
C GLY A 441 -0.23 -0.37 -15.51
N THR A 442 -0.51 -1.02 -14.39
CA THR A 442 -1.14 -0.42 -13.21
C THR A 442 -0.25 0.68 -12.61
N ALA A 443 1.04 0.41 -12.43
CA ALA A 443 2.02 1.41 -11.98
C ALA A 443 2.13 2.57 -12.97
N GLN A 444 2.26 2.27 -14.27
CA GLN A 444 2.39 3.28 -15.32
C GLN A 444 1.19 4.23 -15.36
N ARG A 445 -0.04 3.70 -15.32
CA ARG A 445 -1.27 4.51 -15.31
C ARG A 445 -1.46 5.30 -14.01
N ALA A 446 -0.85 4.87 -12.92
CA ALA A 446 -0.83 5.60 -11.65
C ALA A 446 0.28 6.68 -11.61
N GLY A 447 1.07 6.85 -12.67
CA GLY A 447 2.18 7.81 -12.70
C GLY A 447 3.40 7.38 -11.88
N ILE A 448 3.47 6.11 -11.46
CA ILE A 448 4.58 5.59 -10.66
C ILE A 448 5.77 5.28 -11.58
N THR A 449 6.86 6.02 -11.40
CA THR A 449 8.13 5.80 -12.11
C THR A 449 8.93 4.66 -11.49
N ARG A 450 9.93 4.16 -12.23
CA ARG A 450 10.74 3.01 -11.83
C ARG A 450 12.20 3.24 -12.19
N THR A 451 13.08 2.79 -11.29
CA THR A 451 14.53 2.79 -11.47
C THR A 451 15.03 1.36 -11.65
N GLY A 452 15.98 1.12 -12.55
CA GLY A 452 16.52 -0.21 -12.76
C GLY A 452 17.70 -0.26 -13.73
N TRP A 453 18.43 -1.37 -13.72
CA TRP A 453 19.52 -1.66 -14.66
C TRP A 453 19.54 -3.14 -15.04
N GLY A 454 20.00 -3.42 -16.25
CA GLY A 454 20.34 -4.77 -16.68
C GLY A 454 21.73 -5.15 -16.18
N TYR A 455 21.93 -6.44 -15.92
CA TYR A 455 23.24 -6.97 -15.52
C TYR A 455 24.10 -7.41 -16.72
N GLY A 456 23.58 -7.35 -17.95
CA GLY A 456 24.22 -7.95 -19.14
C GLY A 456 24.33 -9.48 -19.04
N GLN A 457 23.46 -10.07 -18.21
CA GLN A 457 23.43 -11.48 -17.90
C GLN A 457 22.04 -12.05 -18.16
N THR A 458 22.02 -13.29 -18.61
CA THR A 458 20.81 -14.09 -18.83
C THR A 458 20.93 -15.38 -18.05
N GLY A 459 19.87 -15.73 -17.30
CA GLY A 459 19.78 -16.98 -16.57
C GLY A 459 19.23 -18.08 -17.47
N VAL A 460 20.02 -19.12 -17.72
CA VAL A 460 19.58 -20.35 -18.38
C VAL A 460 19.05 -21.31 -17.33
N VAL A 461 17.81 -21.76 -17.49
CA VAL A 461 17.06 -22.54 -16.51
C VAL A 461 16.57 -23.84 -17.13
N CYS A 462 16.82 -24.95 -16.44
CA CYS A 462 16.21 -26.24 -16.76
C CYS A 462 16.20 -27.14 -15.52
N ALA A 463 15.45 -28.24 -15.61
CA ALA A 463 15.56 -29.33 -14.65
C ALA A 463 16.53 -30.38 -15.17
N VAL A 464 17.34 -30.95 -14.29
CA VAL A 464 18.26 -32.05 -14.58
C VAL A 464 17.97 -33.23 -13.66
N ASN A 465 17.92 -34.44 -14.23
CA ASN A 465 17.97 -35.68 -13.45
C ASN A 465 19.42 -35.98 -13.11
N HIS A 466 19.65 -36.61 -11.97
CA HIS A 466 20.99 -37.04 -11.57
C HIS A 466 20.94 -38.40 -10.85
N GLU A 467 22.02 -39.17 -10.94
CA GLU A 467 22.10 -40.55 -10.43
C GLU A 467 22.00 -40.65 -8.90
N LYS A 468 22.72 -39.78 -8.18
CA LYS A 468 22.82 -39.83 -6.72
C LYS A 468 21.83 -38.87 -6.06
N PRO A 469 21.35 -39.16 -4.84
CA PRO A 469 20.47 -38.25 -4.12
C PRO A 469 21.20 -36.94 -3.75
N HIS A 470 20.52 -35.80 -3.93
CA HIS A 470 21.04 -34.48 -3.57
C HIS A 470 20.94 -34.17 -2.07
N GLY A 471 20.26 -35.01 -1.27
CA GLY A 471 20.18 -34.87 0.20
C GLY A 471 19.49 -33.60 0.72
N GLY A 472 18.68 -32.94 -0.11
CA GLY A 472 18.10 -31.63 0.20
C GLY A 472 19.12 -30.47 0.26
N ILE A 473 20.30 -30.62 -0.34
CA ILE A 473 21.35 -29.59 -0.35
C ILE A 473 21.14 -28.67 -1.56
N ALA A 474 21.05 -27.36 -1.31
CA ALA A 474 21.10 -26.35 -2.37
C ALA A 474 22.54 -25.85 -2.55
N HIS A 475 23.03 -25.91 -3.79
CA HIS A 475 24.38 -25.45 -4.11
C HIS A 475 24.31 -24.13 -4.87
N GLN A 476 25.15 -23.19 -4.46
CA GLN A 476 25.37 -21.92 -5.14
C GLN A 476 26.85 -21.83 -5.47
N PHE A 477 27.19 -22.01 -6.74
CA PHE A 477 28.57 -21.97 -7.23
C PHE A 477 28.82 -20.66 -7.98
N PHE A 478 29.66 -19.79 -7.42
CA PHE A 478 30.06 -18.53 -8.04
C PHE A 478 31.21 -18.75 -8.99
N MET A 479 31.03 -18.27 -10.22
CA MET A 479 32.04 -18.28 -11.28
C MET A 479 32.19 -16.86 -11.85
N PRO A 480 33.31 -16.56 -12.54
CA PRO A 480 33.59 -15.22 -13.05
C PRO A 480 32.48 -14.59 -13.92
N HIS A 481 31.79 -15.39 -14.73
CA HIS A 481 30.74 -14.89 -15.64
C HIS A 481 29.35 -14.81 -15.00
N GLY A 482 29.18 -15.37 -13.81
CA GLY A 482 27.92 -15.44 -13.10
C GLY A 482 27.76 -16.75 -12.33
N PRO A 483 26.83 -16.79 -11.36
CA PRO A 483 26.60 -17.99 -10.57
C PRO A 483 25.88 -19.12 -11.32
N LEU A 484 26.14 -20.36 -10.89
CA LEU A 484 25.30 -21.53 -11.12
C LEU A 484 24.63 -21.93 -9.79
N ALA A 485 23.30 -21.84 -9.73
CA ALA A 485 22.52 -22.43 -8.65
C ALA A 485 22.06 -23.83 -9.05
N ILE A 486 22.20 -24.81 -8.16
CA ILE A 486 21.70 -26.18 -8.29
C ILE A 486 20.76 -26.41 -7.11
N LEU A 487 19.46 -26.40 -7.39
CA LEU A 487 18.41 -26.36 -6.38
C LEU A 487 17.65 -27.69 -6.38
N PRO A 488 17.53 -28.37 -5.22
CA PRO A 488 17.00 -29.73 -5.16
C PRO A 488 15.50 -29.78 -5.50
N LEU A 489 15.07 -30.70 -6.36
CA LEU A 489 13.67 -31.00 -6.67
C LEU A 489 13.34 -32.44 -6.26
N THR A 490 12.06 -32.78 -6.19
CA THR A 490 11.65 -34.16 -5.88
C THR A 490 12.11 -35.15 -6.96
N GLY A 491 12.43 -36.38 -6.53
CA GLY A 491 12.76 -37.48 -7.45
C GLY A 491 14.18 -37.47 -8.02
N ASN A 492 15.20 -37.10 -7.23
CA ASN A 492 16.60 -36.98 -7.67
C ASN A 492 16.75 -36.08 -8.91
N ARG A 493 16.09 -34.92 -8.82
CA ARG A 493 16.15 -33.87 -9.81
C ARG A 493 16.70 -32.61 -9.17
N SER A 494 17.26 -31.74 -9.97
CA SER A 494 17.62 -30.39 -9.55
C SER A 494 17.17 -29.38 -10.59
N SER A 495 16.63 -28.24 -10.15
CA SER A 495 16.46 -27.06 -11.00
C SER A 495 17.79 -26.32 -11.02
N ILE A 496 18.31 -26.04 -12.20
CA ILE A 496 19.49 -25.19 -12.33
C ILE A 496 19.10 -23.78 -12.74
N VAL A 497 19.82 -22.78 -12.22
CA VAL A 497 19.78 -21.40 -12.70
C VAL A 497 21.22 -21.01 -12.99
N TRP A 498 21.58 -21.03 -14.27
CA TRP A 498 22.93 -20.73 -14.74
C TRP A 498 22.98 -19.32 -15.30
N SER A 499 23.46 -18.37 -14.51
CA SER A 499 23.70 -17.00 -14.94
C SER A 499 24.95 -16.92 -15.80
N GLU A 500 24.79 -16.43 -17.02
CA GLU A 500 25.88 -16.23 -17.98
C GLU A 500 25.74 -14.89 -18.71
N THR A 501 26.79 -14.47 -19.39
CA THR A 501 26.71 -13.31 -20.30
C THR A 501 25.64 -13.53 -21.37
N ASP A 502 24.97 -12.46 -21.81
CA ASP A 502 23.87 -12.58 -22.79
C ASP A 502 24.28 -13.34 -24.06
N ALA A 503 25.49 -13.11 -24.56
CA ALA A 503 26.04 -13.81 -25.72
C ALA A 503 26.25 -15.31 -25.46
N ARG A 504 26.80 -15.68 -24.28
CA ARG A 504 27.05 -17.07 -23.93
C ARG A 504 25.74 -17.81 -23.64
N ALA A 505 24.80 -17.19 -22.94
CA ALA A 505 23.48 -17.73 -22.67
C ALA A 505 22.69 -18.02 -23.96
N THR A 506 22.77 -17.11 -24.95
CA THR A 506 22.20 -17.33 -26.29
C THR A 506 22.80 -18.56 -26.96
N THR A 507 24.13 -18.70 -26.87
CA THR A 507 24.83 -19.87 -27.41
C THR A 507 24.40 -21.16 -26.71
N LEU A 508 24.37 -21.18 -25.37
CA LEU A 508 23.97 -22.34 -24.57
C LEU A 508 22.53 -22.78 -24.84
N THR A 509 21.62 -21.82 -25.05
CA THR A 509 20.21 -22.09 -25.34
C THR A 509 20.03 -22.69 -26.74
N ALA A 510 20.86 -22.29 -27.70
CA ALA A 510 20.82 -22.80 -29.07
C ALA A 510 21.50 -24.17 -29.28
N MET A 511 22.30 -24.63 -28.33
CA MET A 511 22.96 -25.95 -28.40
C MET A 511 21.93 -27.09 -28.48
N ASP A 512 22.31 -28.23 -29.05
CA ASP A 512 21.58 -29.47 -28.81
C ASP A 512 21.77 -29.94 -27.35
N ASP A 513 20.96 -30.92 -26.95
CA ASP A 513 20.94 -31.40 -25.56
C ASP A 513 22.28 -32.01 -25.12
N ALA A 514 22.98 -32.71 -26.02
CA ALA A 514 24.25 -33.35 -25.70
C ALA A 514 25.38 -32.33 -25.52
N ALA A 515 25.46 -31.34 -26.40
CA ALA A 515 26.41 -30.25 -26.33
C ALA A 515 26.18 -29.38 -25.09
N PHE A 516 24.91 -29.11 -24.75
CA PHE A 516 24.56 -28.38 -23.54
C PHE A 516 24.99 -29.12 -22.27
N LEU A 517 24.69 -30.42 -22.16
CA LEU A 517 25.10 -31.23 -21.00
C LEU A 517 26.63 -31.31 -20.88
N ASN A 518 27.34 -31.40 -22.00
CA ASN A 518 28.80 -31.37 -21.99
C ASN A 518 29.36 -30.01 -21.51
N ALA A 519 28.69 -28.90 -21.84
CA ALA A 519 29.06 -27.57 -21.33
C ALA A 519 28.71 -27.40 -19.84
N LEU A 520 27.61 -28.01 -19.37
CA LEU A 520 27.13 -27.91 -18.00
C LEU A 520 27.98 -28.75 -17.02
N ARG A 521 28.38 -29.97 -17.41
CA ARG A 521 29.10 -30.93 -16.54
C ARG A 521 30.29 -30.32 -15.77
N PRO A 522 31.22 -29.56 -16.40
CA PRO A 522 32.34 -28.96 -15.68
C PRO A 522 31.93 -27.93 -14.62
N ALA A 523 30.82 -27.21 -14.85
CA ALA A 523 30.29 -26.24 -13.90
C ALA A 523 29.43 -26.90 -12.81
N PHE A 524 28.69 -27.95 -13.18
CA PHE A 524 27.84 -28.72 -12.27
C PHE A 524 28.64 -29.58 -11.29
N GLY A 525 29.79 -30.12 -11.71
CA GLY A 525 30.62 -31.02 -10.91
C GLY A 525 30.14 -32.48 -10.94
N SER A 526 30.84 -33.37 -10.23
CA SER A 526 30.62 -34.82 -10.26
C SER A 526 29.91 -35.39 -9.03
N PHE A 527 29.53 -34.54 -8.06
CA PHE A 527 29.04 -34.98 -6.75
C PHE A 527 27.66 -35.67 -6.80
N LEU A 528 26.83 -35.42 -7.83
CA LEU A 528 25.54 -36.11 -8.04
C LEU A 528 25.60 -37.24 -9.08
N GLY A 529 26.78 -37.62 -9.56
CA GLY A 529 26.94 -38.65 -10.59
C GLY A 529 26.59 -38.14 -11.99
N GLU A 530 26.14 -39.05 -12.86
CA GLU A 530 25.74 -38.69 -14.23
C GLU A 530 24.46 -37.85 -14.26
N ILE A 531 24.40 -36.89 -15.18
CA ILE A 531 23.28 -35.96 -15.34
C ILE A 531 22.60 -36.09 -16.70
N SER A 532 21.29 -35.87 -16.74
CA SER A 532 20.50 -35.78 -17.99
C SER A 532 19.43 -34.71 -17.89
N LEU A 533 18.96 -34.18 -19.02
CA LEU A 533 17.90 -33.17 -19.03
C LEU A 533 16.55 -33.77 -18.61
N ALA A 534 15.81 -33.05 -17.78
CA ALA A 534 14.49 -33.39 -17.29
C ALA A 534 13.44 -32.38 -17.78
N GLY A 535 13.42 -32.12 -19.09
CA GLY A 535 12.51 -31.19 -19.74
C GLY A 535 13.23 -30.18 -20.64
N ALA A 536 12.49 -29.15 -21.07
CA ALA A 536 13.00 -28.10 -21.94
C ALA A 536 13.94 -27.12 -21.20
N ARG A 537 14.70 -26.36 -21.99
CA ARG A 537 15.58 -25.28 -21.54
C ARG A 537 14.90 -23.94 -21.76
N PHE A 538 15.03 -23.04 -20.80
CA PHE A 538 14.44 -21.71 -20.82
C PHE A 538 15.51 -20.67 -20.49
N SER A 539 15.33 -19.44 -20.97
CA SER A 539 16.27 -18.35 -20.74
C SER A 539 15.52 -17.08 -20.34
N TYR A 540 15.96 -16.42 -19.27
CA TYR A 540 15.34 -15.18 -18.78
C TYR A 540 16.41 -14.10 -18.54
N PRO A 541 16.20 -12.87 -19.05
CA PRO A 541 17.15 -11.78 -18.82
C PRO A 541 17.15 -11.39 -17.34
N LEU A 542 18.35 -11.15 -16.79
CA LEU A 542 18.53 -10.77 -15.40
C LEU A 542 18.62 -9.25 -15.29
N ASN A 543 17.64 -8.66 -14.61
CA ASN A 543 17.58 -7.23 -14.35
C ASN A 543 17.11 -6.94 -12.93
N LEU A 544 17.53 -5.78 -12.43
CA LEU A 544 16.98 -5.17 -11.23
C LEU A 544 16.01 -4.06 -11.66
N THR A 545 14.82 -4.05 -11.08
CA THR A 545 13.83 -3.00 -11.27
C THR A 545 13.18 -2.68 -9.93
N LEU A 546 12.99 -1.41 -9.60
CA LEU A 546 12.36 -0.97 -8.36
C LEU A 546 11.44 0.20 -8.69
N ALA A 547 10.19 0.13 -8.26
CA ALA A 547 9.27 1.26 -8.34
C ALA A 547 9.69 2.34 -7.34
N ASP A 548 9.68 3.60 -7.78
CA ASP A 548 10.09 4.72 -6.94
C ASP A 548 9.07 4.96 -5.82
N HIS A 549 7.84 4.50 -6.00
CA HIS A 549 6.79 4.43 -4.98
C HIS A 549 6.03 3.12 -5.10
N PHE A 550 5.56 2.56 -3.98
CA PHE A 550 4.77 1.32 -3.98
C PHE A 550 3.27 1.60 -3.93
N ILE A 551 2.91 2.87 -3.84
CA ILE A 551 1.53 3.35 -3.69
C ILE A 551 1.32 4.60 -4.53
N ALA A 552 0.05 4.84 -4.87
CA ALA A 552 -0.49 6.14 -5.26
C ALA A 552 -1.91 6.24 -4.64
N ASP A 553 -2.65 7.30 -4.94
CA ASP A 553 -4.03 7.45 -4.44
C ASP A 553 -4.87 6.25 -4.83
N ARG A 554 -5.39 5.51 -3.83
CA ARG A 554 -6.15 4.27 -4.00
C ARG A 554 -5.48 3.22 -4.91
N VAL A 555 -4.15 3.22 -4.99
CA VAL A 555 -3.36 2.24 -5.74
C VAL A 555 -2.23 1.70 -4.87
N ALA A 556 -2.03 0.38 -4.87
CA ALA A 556 -0.86 -0.27 -4.26
C ALA A 556 -0.19 -1.24 -5.25
N LEU A 557 1.11 -1.45 -5.12
CA LEU A 557 1.88 -2.40 -5.94
C LEU A 557 2.46 -3.51 -5.05
N VAL A 558 2.43 -4.74 -5.53
CA VAL A 558 3.00 -5.92 -4.85
C VAL A 558 3.86 -6.76 -5.79
N GLY A 559 4.90 -7.40 -5.25
CA GLY A 559 5.76 -8.32 -6.00
C GLY A 559 6.42 -7.67 -7.22
N ASP A 560 6.49 -8.39 -8.35
CA ASP A 560 7.17 -7.93 -9.57
C ASP A 560 6.67 -6.57 -10.12
N ALA A 561 5.45 -6.15 -9.77
CA ALA A 561 4.96 -4.81 -10.10
C ALA A 561 5.68 -3.71 -9.30
N ALA A 562 6.02 -3.98 -8.03
CA ALA A 562 6.78 -3.10 -7.16
C ALA A 562 8.30 -3.26 -7.35
N HIS A 563 8.81 -4.49 -7.47
CA HIS A 563 10.25 -4.78 -7.58
C HIS A 563 10.53 -6.05 -8.38
N GLY A 564 11.45 -5.97 -9.33
CA GLY A 564 12.01 -7.12 -10.03
C GLY A 564 13.43 -7.35 -9.55
N MET A 565 13.66 -8.43 -8.81
CA MET A 565 14.96 -8.74 -8.20
C MET A 565 15.77 -9.72 -9.07
N HIS A 566 17.09 -9.70 -8.93
CA HIS A 566 17.98 -10.74 -9.48
C HIS A 566 17.70 -12.07 -8.74
N PRO A 567 17.64 -13.22 -9.44
CA PRO A 567 17.28 -14.51 -8.84
C PRO A 567 18.33 -15.13 -7.90
N ILE A 568 19.29 -14.34 -7.39
CA ILE A 568 20.25 -14.86 -6.39
C ILE A 568 19.45 -15.26 -5.14
N ALA A 569 19.67 -16.49 -4.67
CA ALA A 569 19.00 -17.09 -3.51
C ALA A 569 17.45 -17.14 -3.60
N GLY A 570 16.84 -17.10 -4.80
CA GLY A 570 15.41 -17.31 -4.98
C GLY A 570 14.50 -16.23 -4.35
N GLN A 571 15.02 -15.04 -4.07
CA GLN A 571 14.34 -14.03 -3.25
C GLN A 571 13.13 -13.35 -3.89
N GLY A 572 12.97 -13.37 -5.21
CA GLY A 572 11.93 -12.61 -5.92
C GLY A 572 10.50 -12.93 -5.45
N LEU A 573 10.11 -14.21 -5.47
CA LEU A 573 8.78 -14.61 -5.02
C LEU A 573 8.61 -14.42 -3.50
N ASN A 574 9.63 -14.70 -2.70
CA ASN A 574 9.57 -14.53 -1.25
C ASN A 574 9.33 -13.07 -0.84
N ALA A 575 10.02 -12.12 -1.50
CA ALA A 575 9.81 -10.69 -1.30
C ALA A 575 8.38 -10.28 -1.71
N GLY A 576 7.88 -10.79 -2.84
CA GLY A 576 6.49 -10.55 -3.27
C GLY A 576 5.45 -11.10 -2.30
N LEU A 577 5.65 -12.32 -1.78
CA LEU A 577 4.76 -12.89 -0.76
C LEU A 577 4.82 -12.11 0.57
N ARG A 578 5.97 -11.51 0.91
CA ARG A 578 6.09 -10.63 2.08
C ARG A 578 5.32 -9.33 1.88
N ASP A 579 5.31 -8.77 0.67
CA ASP A 579 4.44 -7.63 0.33
C ASP A 579 2.96 -8.00 0.47
N VAL A 580 2.57 -9.18 -0.03
CA VAL A 580 1.21 -9.71 0.10
C VAL A 580 0.79 -9.78 1.57
N ALA A 581 1.64 -10.36 2.41
CA ALA A 581 1.37 -10.53 3.83
C ALA A 581 1.22 -9.17 4.54
N ALA A 582 2.12 -8.23 4.27
CA ALA A 582 2.12 -6.90 4.87
C ALA A 582 0.92 -6.07 4.41
N LEU A 583 0.61 -6.07 3.11
CA LEU A 583 -0.54 -5.33 2.59
C LEU A 583 -1.85 -5.90 3.14
N ALA A 584 -1.99 -7.23 3.18
CA ALA A 584 -3.16 -7.87 3.77
C ALA A 584 -3.33 -7.49 5.25
N GLU A 585 -2.24 -7.44 6.03
CA GLU A 585 -2.30 -7.02 7.44
C GLU A 585 -2.68 -5.54 7.59
N VAL A 586 -2.08 -4.65 6.80
CA VAL A 586 -2.40 -3.21 6.83
C VAL A 586 -3.87 -2.98 6.50
N LEU A 587 -4.39 -3.62 5.45
CA LEU A 587 -5.79 -3.47 5.04
C LEU A 587 -6.75 -4.06 6.08
N SER A 588 -6.42 -5.21 6.65
CA SER A 588 -7.25 -5.85 7.69
C SER A 588 -7.33 -5.00 8.95
N ASN A 589 -6.21 -4.42 9.38
CA ASN A 589 -6.17 -3.51 10.53
C ASN A 589 -6.96 -2.22 10.26
N ALA A 590 -6.82 -1.65 9.05
CA ALA A 590 -7.57 -0.47 8.64
C ALA A 590 -9.09 -0.73 8.69
N ARG A 591 -9.54 -1.85 8.10
CA ARG A 591 -10.94 -2.27 8.16
C ARG A 591 -11.43 -2.50 9.59
N ALA A 592 -10.64 -3.16 10.43
CA ALA A 592 -11.02 -3.41 11.82
C ALA A 592 -11.22 -2.11 12.62
N ARG A 593 -10.56 -1.03 12.20
CA ARG A 593 -10.68 0.33 12.76
C ARG A 593 -11.74 1.19 12.06
N GLY A 594 -12.41 0.67 11.02
CA GLY A 594 -13.36 1.45 10.22
C GLY A 594 -12.72 2.48 9.29
N GLU A 595 -11.41 2.41 9.07
CA GLU A 595 -10.68 3.32 8.18
C GLU A 595 -10.97 2.98 6.70
N ASP A 596 -10.94 4.01 5.84
CA ASP A 596 -10.97 3.79 4.39
C ASP A 596 -9.67 3.15 3.93
N ILE A 597 -9.78 1.92 3.42
CA ILE A 597 -8.66 1.10 2.97
C ILE A 597 -7.90 1.67 1.77
N GLY A 598 -8.52 2.55 0.99
CA GLY A 598 -7.88 3.22 -0.15
C GLY A 598 -7.27 4.57 0.21
N SER A 599 -7.44 5.03 1.46
CA SER A 599 -6.92 6.33 1.90
C SER A 599 -5.40 6.40 1.83
N ALA A 600 -4.88 7.59 1.56
CA ALA A 600 -3.45 7.85 1.51
C ALA A 600 -2.74 7.43 2.81
N GLN A 601 -3.38 7.62 3.97
CA GLN A 601 -2.85 7.25 5.28
C GLN A 601 -2.63 5.73 5.42
N VAL A 602 -3.63 4.93 5.03
CA VAL A 602 -3.50 3.46 5.06
C VAL A 602 -2.43 2.99 4.10
N MET A 603 -2.39 3.55 2.88
CA MET A 603 -1.37 3.23 1.89
C MET A 603 0.04 3.61 2.38
N GLN A 604 0.20 4.75 3.06
CA GLN A 604 1.47 5.21 3.62
C GLN A 604 2.06 4.19 4.59
N ARG A 605 1.24 3.56 5.44
CA ARG A 605 1.67 2.51 6.38
C ARG A 605 2.27 1.31 5.64
N TYR A 606 1.64 0.88 4.55
CA TYR A 606 2.17 -0.20 3.70
C TYR A 606 3.51 0.21 3.04
N GLN A 607 3.59 1.41 2.44
CA GLN A 607 4.81 1.88 1.81
C GLN A 607 5.97 2.00 2.80
N GLN A 608 5.74 2.54 4.00
CA GLN A 608 6.77 2.67 5.03
C GLN A 608 7.34 1.32 5.46
N TRP A 609 6.48 0.31 5.60
CA TRP A 609 6.92 -1.04 5.95
C TRP A 609 7.74 -1.68 4.84
N ARG A 610 7.25 -1.66 3.59
CA ARG A 610 7.87 -2.46 2.51
C ARG A 610 8.99 -1.76 1.77
N ARG A 611 8.91 -0.45 1.56
CA ARG A 611 9.90 0.26 0.74
C ARG A 611 11.29 0.23 1.37
N PHE A 612 11.39 0.39 2.69
CA PHE A 612 12.67 0.36 3.38
C PHE A 612 13.30 -1.04 3.31
N ASP A 613 12.52 -2.07 3.61
CA ASP A 613 12.95 -3.47 3.52
C ASP A 613 13.41 -3.84 2.10
N THR A 614 12.62 -3.49 1.09
CA THR A 614 12.91 -3.84 -0.30
C THR A 614 14.11 -3.05 -0.86
N ALA A 615 14.26 -1.77 -0.50
CA ALA A 615 15.43 -0.99 -0.90
C ALA A 615 16.72 -1.58 -0.30
N THR A 616 16.70 -1.97 0.98
CA THR A 616 17.84 -2.63 1.63
C THR A 616 18.14 -3.97 0.96
N LEU A 617 17.12 -4.79 0.67
CA LEU A 617 17.30 -6.06 -0.02
C LEU A 617 17.86 -5.89 -1.45
N ALA A 618 17.40 -4.86 -2.18
CA ALA A 618 17.88 -4.55 -3.52
C ALA A 618 19.35 -4.13 -3.52
N VAL A 619 19.75 -3.27 -2.57
CA VAL A 619 21.16 -2.87 -2.38
C VAL A 619 22.02 -4.07 -1.99
N ALA A 620 21.54 -4.92 -1.06
CA ALA A 620 22.26 -6.12 -0.65
C ALA A 620 22.47 -7.09 -1.82
N THR A 621 21.42 -7.34 -2.61
CA THR A 621 21.46 -8.24 -3.77
C THR A 621 22.39 -7.70 -4.86
N ASP A 622 22.35 -6.40 -5.15
CA ASP A 622 23.22 -5.77 -6.14
C ASP A 622 24.70 -5.78 -5.69
N THR A 623 24.95 -5.44 -4.43
CA THR A 623 26.29 -5.47 -3.83
C THR A 623 26.85 -6.89 -3.88
N PHE A 624 26.03 -7.88 -3.52
CA PHE A 624 26.42 -9.28 -3.53
C PHE A 624 26.69 -9.77 -4.97
N ASN A 625 25.83 -9.44 -5.95
CA ASN A 625 26.10 -9.81 -7.34
C ASN A 625 27.40 -9.18 -7.87
N ARG A 626 27.64 -7.88 -7.64
CA ARG A 626 28.85 -7.20 -8.10
C ARG A 626 30.12 -7.70 -7.41
N LEU A 627 30.02 -8.06 -6.13
CA LEU A 627 31.14 -8.59 -5.35
C LEU A 627 31.50 -10.01 -5.80
N PHE A 628 30.51 -10.83 -6.15
CA PHE A 628 30.71 -12.24 -6.45
C PHE A 628 30.86 -12.57 -7.95
N SER A 629 30.31 -11.76 -8.86
CA SER A 629 30.34 -11.97 -10.32
C SER A 629 31.43 -11.13 -10.99
N ASN A 630 32.69 -11.30 -10.56
CA ASN A 630 33.86 -10.53 -11.00
C ASN A 630 35.14 -11.41 -10.93
N ASP A 631 36.06 -11.27 -11.89
CA ASP A 631 37.34 -12.00 -11.95
C ASP A 631 38.54 -11.21 -11.35
N ASN A 632 38.30 -10.15 -10.57
CA ASN A 632 39.37 -9.37 -9.94
C ASN A 632 40.04 -10.19 -8.81
N PRO A 633 41.34 -10.51 -8.92
CA PRO A 633 42.03 -11.40 -7.97
C PRO A 633 42.05 -10.91 -6.52
N ALA A 634 42.12 -9.59 -6.32
CA ALA A 634 42.16 -8.98 -4.98
C ALA A 634 40.79 -9.05 -4.30
N LEU A 635 39.71 -8.76 -5.04
CA LEU A 635 38.33 -8.87 -4.53
C LEU A 635 37.95 -10.32 -4.26
N ARG A 636 38.39 -11.26 -5.11
CA ARG A 636 38.19 -12.69 -4.90
C ARG A 636 38.86 -13.18 -3.60
N THR A 637 40.11 -12.78 -3.36
CA THR A 637 40.84 -13.15 -2.13
C THR A 637 40.14 -12.58 -0.88
N LEU A 638 39.73 -11.31 -0.92
CA LEU A 638 39.01 -10.66 0.18
C LEU A 638 37.68 -11.37 0.49
N ARG A 639 36.94 -11.75 -0.56
CA ARG A 639 35.66 -12.46 -0.46
C ARG A 639 35.84 -13.88 0.08
N ASP A 640 36.82 -14.64 -0.39
CA ASP A 640 37.11 -15.99 0.11
C ASP A 640 37.46 -15.97 1.61
N ILE A 641 38.26 -14.99 2.04
CA ILE A 641 38.54 -14.73 3.47
C ILE A 641 37.25 -14.36 4.22
N GLY A 642 36.42 -13.48 3.65
CA GLY A 642 35.13 -13.09 4.23
C GLY A 642 34.17 -14.27 4.42
N MET A 643 34.05 -15.16 3.43
CA MET A 643 33.25 -16.38 3.51
C MET A 643 33.78 -17.31 4.61
N GLY A 644 35.09 -17.51 4.67
CA GLY A 644 35.74 -18.30 5.72
C GLY A 644 35.50 -17.74 7.13
N LEU A 645 35.58 -16.42 7.30
CA LEU A 645 35.34 -15.74 8.58
C LEU A 645 33.87 -15.84 9.03
N VAL A 646 32.91 -15.61 8.14
CA VAL A 646 31.48 -15.80 8.46
C VAL A 646 31.20 -17.26 8.80
N ASN A 647 31.81 -18.20 8.07
CA ASN A 647 31.68 -19.62 8.35
C ASN A 647 32.32 -20.02 9.69
N ALA A 648 33.32 -19.29 10.19
CA ALA A 648 33.96 -19.56 11.48
C ALA A 648 33.16 -19.02 12.69
N ILE A 649 32.18 -18.14 12.48
CA ILE A 649 31.43 -17.46 13.54
C ILE A 649 29.99 -18.02 13.60
N PRO A 650 29.64 -18.88 14.59
CA PRO A 650 28.33 -19.52 14.65
C PRO A 650 27.15 -18.54 14.75
N SER A 651 27.29 -17.43 15.46
CA SER A 651 26.24 -16.41 15.57
C SER A 651 25.96 -15.71 14.23
N ALA A 652 27.02 -15.47 13.44
CA ALA A 652 26.88 -14.91 12.10
C ALA A 652 26.16 -15.91 11.18
N ARG A 653 26.59 -17.19 11.16
CA ARG A 653 25.89 -18.22 10.37
C ARG A 653 24.41 -18.33 10.74
N ARG A 654 24.07 -18.41 12.02
CA ARG A 654 22.65 -18.43 12.47
C ARG A 654 21.87 -17.21 11.98
N SER A 655 22.46 -16.02 12.02
CA SER A 655 21.82 -14.82 11.50
C SER A 655 21.57 -14.91 10.00
N PHE A 656 22.53 -15.37 9.21
CA PHE A 656 22.37 -15.58 7.76
C PHE A 656 21.34 -16.66 7.43
N ILE A 657 21.31 -17.75 8.21
CA ILE A 657 20.31 -18.81 8.05
C ILE A 657 18.90 -18.28 8.31
N ARG A 658 18.72 -17.50 9.39
CA ARG A 658 17.43 -16.85 9.69
C ARG A 658 17.02 -15.89 8.58
N GLU A 659 17.95 -15.13 8.01
CA GLU A 659 17.67 -14.24 6.88
C GLU A 659 17.27 -15.04 5.63
N ALA A 660 17.99 -16.11 5.29
CA ALA A 660 17.68 -17.00 4.16
C ALA A 660 16.33 -17.70 4.33
N ALA A 661 15.97 -18.08 5.57
CA ALA A 661 14.66 -18.62 5.92
C ALA A 661 13.53 -17.56 5.95
N GLY A 662 13.86 -16.29 5.73
CA GLY A 662 12.91 -15.17 5.74
C GLY A 662 12.39 -14.83 7.13
N LEU A 663 13.11 -15.21 8.20
CA LEU A 663 12.72 -15.02 9.60
C LEU A 663 13.22 -13.68 10.20
N GLY A 664 13.90 -12.85 9.40
CA GLY A 664 14.47 -11.56 9.80
C GLY A 664 13.47 -10.39 9.76
N GLY A 665 13.69 -9.44 10.66
CA GLY A 665 12.93 -8.18 10.75
C GLY A 665 11.53 -8.32 11.36
N ASP A 666 10.70 -7.28 11.19
CA ASP A 666 9.29 -7.33 11.59
C ASP A 666 8.47 -8.09 10.54
N LEU A 667 8.01 -9.29 10.93
CA LEU A 667 7.27 -10.19 10.05
C LEU A 667 5.77 -9.94 10.13
N PRO A 668 5.06 -9.90 8.99
CA PRO A 668 3.61 -9.86 8.98
C PRO A 668 3.00 -11.11 9.64
N ARG A 669 1.81 -10.98 10.23
CA ARG A 669 1.12 -12.06 10.96
C ARG A 669 0.98 -13.34 10.17
N LEU A 670 0.65 -13.24 8.88
CA LEU A 670 0.48 -14.41 8.01
C LEU A 670 1.77 -15.23 7.80
N MET A 671 2.94 -14.66 8.09
CA MET A 671 4.23 -15.34 7.98
C MET A 671 4.75 -15.88 9.33
N LYS A 672 4.04 -15.61 10.42
CA LYS A 672 4.32 -16.14 11.76
C LYS A 672 3.66 -17.52 11.94
N THR A 673 4.17 -18.28 12.90
CA THR A 673 3.66 -19.61 13.29
C THR A 673 2.29 -19.57 13.90
#